data_AF-A0AAE3ZZ68-F1
#
_entry.id   AF-A0AAE3ZZ68-F1
#
_cell.length_a   1.000
_cell.length_b   1.000
_cell.length_c   1.000
_cell.angle_alpha   90.00
_cell.angle_beta   90.00
_cell.angle_gamma   90.00
#
_symmetry.space_group_name_H-M   'P 1'
#
loop_
_entity.id
_entity.type
_entity.pdbx_description
1 polymer ?
#
loop_
_entity_poly.entity_id
_entity_poly.type
_entity_poly.pdbx_seq_one_letter_code
_entity_poly.pdbx_strand_id
1 'polypeptide(L)'
;MTNAAAAPSRSANTTDYTTARFLQSTLGLSTSDSDPAIEPVTYDHFQWLLQQEGKFAVLIGDPALDASFAARAQDVEAAADAAGVERVFWFDPNLSGSVRVGNVNEPNLDIRNPAGITSLPTASRTIYGNAWLNLVGQYLGNGVSLAFSGGAVGSESTVIRGTTRASVVNDAGGSGTSTKVGDTAGGALYDYTATDLDPDASDSYFFIYDKDNTAGGQPQRIVSWTNLTEQADSASARRDAGTAIATAGGASRLSEIDQFHWWKEESNERQVEQAGSVSAGGTVPVITDADDADEWRIEQITYPELVHLLKSDARRDAVILFGGTWCPNTRPVLPAINRYAQENDVHVFNFDTVLDGGTVGGATTSAVNPLQTRNLAASGATTNANASFLYGDLVDQHLTNIRTQYDPSRSASQSVTYYSGGDSGSSLKTTRKLQVPFLLGYRGSTSSDPNAGVTRQWIIDKGDGTYTEYMSSWAYVNPQPNQLNLSTLPLDAPIWTTLNAQLAAFSWQTDPATLYQNTAIDSDAAQFLTDADTATVTYTAPSTVAVARGGANPRAVSPAALSAALTTLGGSAPASYNDAKAAYVAAQPSPSEALTTVVAAWGLAQNRKNSINRVWGNATTPSSIAGGAAAKRAAEVFFGGLPGGVVSTQTVTADPFKAGTNGSISIAIANEYGRVPAGDVSLVVKQGGATVVTGSATVVGNAASFALPPLAAGSYDYTLAYAGDDQIAPFSKSGSLTVTPADAVIPPPPVDRTPVTPPGGTGNPPETRSPAPAPAVKKVKAKSVKAAVTKLPTSKAGGSLKLTVAAPKGTAAATGKVTITLKKGKTTKKVTGTLKKGVVTVKLPKLPKGTWKATIAWAGDARYLAVKTTATVKVKK
;
A
#
# COMPACT_ATOMS: atom_id res chain seq x y z
N MET A 1 2.66 -32.12 -27.22
CA MET A 1 3.20 -31.08 -26.33
C MET A 1 2.29 -29.88 -26.43
N THR A 2 1.41 -29.71 -25.46
CA THR A 2 0.49 -28.57 -25.37
C THR A 2 1.30 -27.32 -25.05
N ASN A 3 1.26 -26.32 -25.94
CA ASN A 3 1.83 -25.01 -25.68
C ASN A 3 1.11 -24.42 -24.47
N ALA A 4 1.81 -24.30 -23.34
CA ALA A 4 1.34 -23.49 -22.23
C ALA A 4 1.16 -22.06 -22.74
N ALA A 5 -0.09 -21.58 -22.77
CA ALA A 5 -0.39 -20.19 -23.07
C ALA A 5 0.38 -19.32 -22.08
N ALA A 6 1.07 -18.28 -22.58
CA ALA A 6 1.70 -17.30 -21.72
C ALA A 6 0.62 -16.66 -20.83
N ALA A 7 0.90 -16.56 -19.53
CA ALA A 7 0.00 -15.89 -18.60
C ALA A 7 -0.30 -14.46 -19.08
N PRO A 8 -1.55 -13.97 -18.97
CA PRO A 8 -1.92 -12.63 -19.39
C PRO A 8 -1.09 -11.56 -18.65
N SER A 9 -0.80 -10.45 -19.34
CA SER A 9 -0.06 -9.30 -18.80
C SER A 9 -0.86 -8.63 -17.68
N ARG A 10 -0.25 -8.50 -16.49
CA ARG A 10 -0.77 -7.70 -15.37
C ARG A 10 -0.37 -6.23 -15.58
N SER A 11 -1.04 -5.51 -16.49
CA SER A 11 -0.84 -4.06 -16.61
C SER A 11 -2.05 -3.36 -15.99
N ALA A 12 -1.84 -2.66 -14.88
CA ALA A 12 -2.87 -1.81 -14.34
C ALA A 12 -3.06 -0.57 -15.23
N ASN A 13 -4.30 -0.11 -15.41
CA ASN A 13 -4.58 1.16 -16.07
C ASN A 13 -4.64 2.28 -15.01
N THR A 14 -3.57 2.48 -14.26
CA THR A 14 -3.45 3.62 -13.33
C THR A 14 -2.98 4.85 -14.10
N THR A 15 -3.46 6.01 -13.69
CA THR A 15 -3.40 7.25 -14.49
C THR A 15 -2.22 8.15 -14.15
N ASP A 16 -1.98 9.13 -15.04
CA ASP A 16 -0.97 10.20 -15.03
C ASP A 16 -1.09 11.22 -13.87
N TYR A 17 -1.65 10.86 -12.70
CA TYR A 17 -1.61 11.76 -11.54
C TYR A 17 -0.19 11.80 -10.97
N THR A 18 0.31 13.00 -10.73
CA THR A 18 1.59 13.25 -10.08
C THR A 18 1.48 14.47 -9.18
N THR A 19 2.37 14.56 -8.21
CA THR A 19 2.55 15.75 -7.35
C THR A 19 2.85 17.01 -8.18
N ALA A 20 3.62 16.87 -9.27
CA ALA A 20 3.82 17.96 -10.24
C ALA A 20 2.49 18.53 -10.78
N ARG A 21 1.50 17.66 -11.06
CA ARG A 21 0.18 18.11 -11.54
C ARG A 21 -0.60 18.88 -10.47
N PHE A 22 -0.45 18.51 -9.19
CA PHE A 22 -0.99 19.30 -8.09
C PHE A 22 -0.33 20.68 -8.04
N LEU A 23 0.99 20.74 -8.07
CA LEU A 23 1.74 22.01 -8.01
C LEU A 23 1.44 22.93 -9.19
N GLN A 24 1.29 22.38 -10.40
CA GLN A 24 0.86 23.13 -11.58
C GLN A 24 -0.54 23.75 -11.39
N SER A 25 -1.47 23.00 -10.79
CA SER A 25 -2.83 23.50 -10.53
C SER A 25 -2.89 24.51 -9.38
N THR A 26 -2.11 24.28 -8.33
CA THR A 26 -2.21 25.01 -7.06
C THR A 26 -1.31 26.24 -7.04
N LEU A 27 -0.08 26.10 -7.54
CA LEU A 27 0.92 27.17 -7.54
C LEU A 27 1.13 27.78 -8.93
N GLY A 28 0.54 27.22 -9.99
CA GLY A 28 0.71 27.73 -11.35
C GLY A 28 2.10 27.44 -11.95
N LEU A 29 2.80 26.41 -11.46
CA LEU A 29 4.07 25.97 -12.05
C LEU A 29 3.91 25.57 -13.53
N SER A 30 5.00 25.56 -14.28
CA SER A 30 4.98 25.26 -15.71
C SER A 30 4.44 23.84 -15.98
N THR A 31 3.54 23.70 -16.94
CA THR A 31 3.04 22.39 -17.38
C THR A 31 4.08 21.55 -18.14
N SER A 32 5.18 22.18 -18.56
CA SER A 32 6.32 21.48 -19.15
C SER A 32 7.23 20.84 -18.12
N ASP A 33 7.09 21.25 -16.85
CA ASP A 33 7.88 20.75 -15.75
C ASP A 33 7.19 19.55 -15.10
N SER A 34 7.81 18.38 -15.27
CA SER A 34 7.30 17.10 -14.79
C SER A 34 7.92 16.65 -13.47
N ASP A 35 8.94 17.35 -12.99
CA ASP A 35 9.67 17.04 -11.75
C ASP A 35 10.10 18.36 -11.08
N PRO A 36 9.13 19.16 -10.58
CA PRO A 36 9.45 20.40 -9.87
C PRO A 36 10.35 20.13 -8.67
N ALA A 37 11.21 21.09 -8.35
CA ALA A 37 12.00 21.05 -7.13
C ALA A 37 11.11 21.12 -5.89
N ILE A 38 10.02 21.89 -5.92
CA ILE A 38 9.07 21.95 -4.81
C ILE A 38 8.38 20.60 -4.59
N GLU A 39 8.43 20.09 -3.36
CA GLU A 39 7.71 18.90 -2.90
C GLU A 39 6.85 19.25 -1.67
N PRO A 40 5.51 19.13 -1.73
CA PRO A 40 4.66 19.32 -0.58
C PRO A 40 4.89 18.22 0.47
N VAL A 41 4.89 18.59 1.75
CA VAL A 41 5.08 17.65 2.86
C VAL A 41 3.96 17.76 3.89
N THR A 42 3.58 16.63 4.48
CA THR A 42 2.67 16.60 5.63
C THR A 42 3.34 17.15 6.89
N TYR A 43 2.59 17.41 7.96
CA TYR A 43 3.16 17.78 9.25
C TYR A 43 4.16 16.73 9.76
N ASP A 44 3.79 15.45 9.69
CA ASP A 44 4.60 14.34 10.20
C ASP A 44 5.92 14.22 9.42
N HIS A 45 5.84 14.29 8.08
CA HIS A 45 7.02 14.27 7.23
C HIS A 45 7.90 15.52 7.44
N PHE A 46 7.30 16.71 7.59
CA PHE A 46 8.04 17.93 7.87
C PHE A 46 8.75 17.88 9.24
N GLN A 47 8.06 17.44 10.28
CA GLN A 47 8.65 17.28 11.60
C GLN A 47 9.80 16.27 11.59
N TRP A 48 9.64 15.14 10.90
CA TRP A 48 10.70 14.15 10.75
C TRP A 48 11.89 14.72 9.96
N LEU A 49 11.64 15.47 8.89
CA LEU A 49 12.69 16.11 8.07
C LEU A 49 13.59 17.02 8.93
N LEU A 50 13.01 17.78 9.85
CA LEU A 50 13.74 18.67 10.76
C LEU A 50 14.62 17.91 11.77
N GLN A 51 14.45 16.60 11.91
CA GLN A 51 15.27 15.73 12.75
C GLN A 51 16.41 15.05 11.97
N GLN A 52 16.44 15.18 10.65
CA GLN A 52 17.41 14.50 9.79
C GLN A 52 18.75 15.22 9.68
N GLU A 53 19.81 14.44 9.48
CA GLU A 53 21.13 14.96 9.13
C GLU A 53 21.12 15.49 7.69
N GLY A 54 21.72 16.66 7.49
CA GLY A 54 21.81 17.28 6.17
C GLY A 54 21.38 18.73 6.15
N LYS A 55 21.45 19.33 4.95
CA LYS A 55 20.95 20.68 4.70
C LYS A 55 19.73 20.62 3.80
N PHE A 56 18.62 21.21 4.20
CA PHE A 56 17.37 21.13 3.45
C PHE A 56 16.89 22.52 3.05
N ALA A 57 16.48 22.70 1.79
CA ALA A 57 15.74 23.87 1.37
C ALA A 57 14.27 23.69 1.72
N VAL A 58 13.68 24.69 2.39
CA VAL A 58 12.32 24.63 2.90
C VAL A 58 11.56 25.89 2.52
N LEU A 59 10.31 25.70 2.11
CA LEU A 59 9.32 26.74 1.84
C LEU A 59 8.15 26.58 2.82
N ILE A 60 7.73 27.68 3.46
CA ILE A 60 6.53 27.70 4.31
C ILE A 60 5.57 28.76 3.77
N GLY A 61 4.29 28.40 3.62
CA GLY A 61 3.21 29.32 3.27
C GLY A 61 1.95 28.61 2.77
N ASP A 62 0.86 29.36 2.64
CA ASP A 62 -0.48 28.88 2.28
C ASP A 62 -1.06 29.69 1.10
N PRO A 63 -1.33 29.07 -0.07
CA PRO A 63 -1.95 29.76 -1.21
C PRO A 63 -3.41 30.18 -0.98
N ALA A 64 -4.11 29.62 0.00
CA ALA A 64 -5.51 29.94 0.27
C ALA A 64 -5.68 31.21 1.11
N LEU A 65 -4.78 31.45 2.07
CA LEU A 65 -4.79 32.65 2.91
C LEU A 65 -3.86 33.76 2.40
N ASP A 66 -2.85 33.41 1.58
CA ASP A 66 -1.99 34.37 0.87
C ASP A 66 -2.14 34.23 -0.65
N ALA A 67 -2.91 35.15 -1.24
CA ALA A 67 -3.11 35.19 -2.69
C ALA A 67 -1.81 35.45 -3.49
N SER A 68 -0.75 35.94 -2.86
CA SER A 68 0.56 36.18 -3.49
C SER A 68 1.55 35.02 -3.32
N PHE A 69 1.25 34.04 -2.47
CA PHE A 69 2.14 32.90 -2.20
C PHE A 69 2.47 32.11 -3.46
N ALA A 70 1.48 31.83 -4.32
CA ALA A 70 1.70 31.06 -5.54
C ALA A 70 2.78 31.70 -6.45
N ALA A 71 2.76 33.03 -6.59
CA ALA A 71 3.78 33.75 -7.35
C ALA A 71 5.17 33.67 -6.68
N ARG A 72 5.23 33.78 -5.35
CA ARG A 72 6.46 33.65 -4.57
C ARG A 72 7.04 32.24 -4.66
N ALA A 73 6.20 31.21 -4.64
CA ALA A 73 6.60 29.83 -4.82
C ALA A 73 7.16 29.57 -6.22
N GLN A 74 6.57 30.15 -7.27
CA GLN A 74 7.15 30.12 -8.64
C GLN A 74 8.55 30.79 -8.69
N ASP A 75 8.76 31.86 -7.92
CA ASP A 75 10.07 32.52 -7.84
C ASP A 75 11.11 31.67 -7.08
N VAL A 76 10.69 30.93 -6.06
CA VAL A 76 11.53 29.93 -5.37
C VAL A 76 11.87 28.78 -6.31
N GLU A 77 10.90 28.24 -7.04
CA GLU A 77 11.11 27.18 -8.05
C GLU A 77 12.14 27.63 -9.09
N ALA A 78 11.97 28.83 -9.65
CA ALA A 78 12.91 29.38 -10.63
C ALA A 78 14.32 29.62 -10.05
N ALA A 79 14.43 29.96 -8.76
CA ALA A 79 15.72 30.09 -8.08
C ALA A 79 16.38 28.72 -7.84
N ALA A 80 15.60 27.71 -7.44
CA ALA A 80 16.03 26.34 -7.25
C ALA A 80 16.56 25.74 -8.56
N ASP A 81 15.78 25.85 -9.64
CA ASP A 81 16.15 25.44 -11.00
C ASP A 81 17.46 26.08 -11.46
N ALA A 82 17.59 27.40 -11.28
CA ALA A 82 18.78 28.13 -11.66
C ALA A 82 20.02 27.69 -10.88
N ALA A 83 19.84 27.26 -9.63
CA ALA A 83 20.90 26.75 -8.77
C ALA A 83 21.15 25.23 -8.95
N GLY A 84 20.24 24.52 -9.62
CA GLY A 84 20.27 23.06 -9.78
C GLY A 84 19.89 22.29 -8.51
N VAL A 85 19.01 22.85 -7.68
CA VAL A 85 18.45 22.20 -6.48
C VAL A 85 17.35 21.24 -6.91
N GLU A 86 17.42 19.97 -6.51
CA GLU A 86 16.43 18.96 -6.92
C GLU A 86 15.22 18.89 -5.98
N ARG A 87 15.35 19.37 -4.73
CA ARG A 87 14.28 19.35 -3.72
C ARG A 87 14.19 20.61 -2.86
N VAL A 88 12.98 21.16 -2.76
CA VAL A 88 12.55 22.22 -1.85
C VAL A 88 11.29 21.73 -1.13
N PHE A 89 11.37 21.43 0.15
CA PHE A 89 10.24 20.90 0.90
C PHE A 89 9.27 22.01 1.26
N TRP A 90 8.04 21.95 0.75
CA TRP A 90 6.99 22.91 1.03
C TRP A 90 6.04 22.39 2.11
N PHE A 91 6.03 23.08 3.25
CA PHE A 91 5.05 22.85 4.32
C PHE A 91 3.97 23.93 4.29
N ASP A 92 2.72 23.52 4.10
CA ASP A 92 1.53 24.38 4.25
C ASP A 92 1.00 24.28 5.69
N PRO A 93 1.09 25.35 6.51
CA PRO A 93 0.61 25.32 7.88
C PRO A 93 -0.91 25.22 7.98
N ASN A 94 -1.65 25.54 6.91
CA ASN A 94 -3.08 25.31 6.84
C ASN A 94 -3.37 23.86 6.45
N LEU A 95 -3.59 23.01 7.45
CA LEU A 95 -3.69 21.56 7.24
C LEU A 95 -4.90 21.12 6.40
N SER A 96 -5.91 21.98 6.22
CA SER A 96 -7.01 21.76 5.26
C SER A 96 -6.73 22.37 3.89
N GLY A 97 -5.75 23.26 3.78
CA GLY A 97 -5.51 24.17 2.64
C GLY A 97 -6.72 25.02 2.26
N SER A 98 -7.72 25.12 3.14
CA SER A 98 -9.06 25.68 2.88
C SER A 98 -9.65 25.21 1.53
N VAL A 99 -9.34 23.96 1.14
CA VAL A 99 -9.67 23.47 -0.20
C VAL A 99 -11.17 23.23 -0.33
N ARG A 100 -11.72 23.45 -1.52
CA ARG A 100 -13.10 23.05 -1.80
C ARG A 100 -13.24 21.52 -1.79
N VAL A 101 -14.34 20.90 -1.39
CA VAL A 101 -14.59 19.45 -1.52
C VAL A 101 -16.00 19.26 -2.09
N GLY A 102 -16.11 18.72 -3.31
CA GLY A 102 -17.36 18.82 -4.07
C GLY A 102 -17.86 20.26 -4.11
N ASN A 103 -19.00 20.54 -3.47
CA ASN A 103 -19.60 21.87 -3.36
C ASN A 103 -19.36 22.62 -2.03
N VAL A 104 -18.62 22.04 -1.09
CA VAL A 104 -18.34 22.58 0.25
C VAL A 104 -16.95 23.24 0.26
N ASN A 105 -16.77 24.32 1.00
CA ASN A 105 -15.43 24.87 1.25
C ASN A 105 -14.96 24.39 2.61
N GLU A 106 -13.74 23.86 2.68
CA GLU A 106 -13.16 23.46 3.95
C GLU A 106 -12.72 24.70 4.73
N PRO A 107 -12.93 24.72 6.06
CA PRO A 107 -12.54 25.84 6.89
C PRO A 107 -11.02 25.87 7.08
N ASN A 108 -10.51 27.05 7.40
CA ASN A 108 -9.11 27.28 7.77
C ASN A 108 -8.68 26.40 8.96
N LEU A 109 -7.54 25.71 8.82
CA LEU A 109 -6.84 24.96 9.88
C LEU A 109 -5.36 25.37 9.99
N ASP A 110 -5.02 26.64 9.74
CA ASP A 110 -3.68 27.20 9.92
C ASP A 110 -3.22 27.13 11.37
N ILE A 111 -2.23 26.27 11.63
CA ILE A 111 -1.68 26.03 12.96
C ILE A 111 -0.88 27.22 13.51
N ARG A 112 -0.44 28.16 12.67
CA ARG A 112 0.22 29.41 13.10
C ARG A 112 -0.76 30.37 13.74
N ASN A 113 -1.99 30.40 13.23
CA ASN A 113 -3.07 31.28 13.68
C ASN A 113 -4.26 30.47 14.24
N PRO A 114 -4.13 29.88 15.44
CA PRO A 114 -5.19 29.09 16.04
C PRO A 114 -6.46 29.91 16.35
N ALA A 115 -6.36 31.24 16.47
CA ALA A 115 -7.52 32.12 16.65
C ALA A 115 -8.38 32.19 15.37
N GLY A 116 -7.76 32.09 14.20
CA GLY A 116 -8.40 32.08 12.88
C GLY A 116 -9.10 30.77 12.52
N ILE A 117 -8.88 29.70 13.30
CA ILE A 117 -9.66 28.46 13.19
C ILE A 117 -11.01 28.71 13.86
N THR A 118 -12.09 28.90 13.10
CA THR A 118 -13.42 29.19 13.68
C THR A 118 -14.35 27.98 13.72
N SER A 119 -14.00 26.92 13.01
CA SER A 119 -14.76 25.66 12.91
C SER A 119 -14.62 24.74 14.14
N LEU A 120 -13.69 25.04 15.05
CA LEU A 120 -13.37 24.22 16.22
C LEU A 120 -13.48 25.03 17.54
N PRO A 121 -13.81 24.38 18.67
CA PRO A 121 -13.84 25.03 19.98
C PRO A 121 -12.42 25.38 20.46
N THR A 122 -12.32 26.35 21.37
CA THR A 122 -11.05 26.87 21.92
C THR A 122 -10.06 25.80 22.38
N ALA A 123 -10.53 24.73 23.03
CA ALA A 123 -9.63 23.68 23.51
C ALA A 123 -8.95 22.92 22.35
N SER A 124 -9.68 22.62 21.27
CA SER A 124 -9.11 22.02 20.06
C SER A 124 -8.15 22.98 19.37
N ARG A 125 -8.52 24.25 19.21
CA ARG A 125 -7.67 25.28 18.59
C ARG A 125 -6.33 25.44 19.31
N THR A 126 -6.35 25.33 20.64
CA THR A 126 -5.12 25.33 21.45
C THR A 126 -4.20 24.17 21.08
N ILE A 127 -4.74 22.99 20.79
CA ILE A 127 -3.96 21.81 20.40
C ILE A 127 -3.37 21.99 18.99
N TYR A 128 -4.12 22.57 18.04
CA TYR A 128 -3.57 22.95 16.73
C TYR A 128 -2.42 23.97 16.88
N GLY A 129 -2.60 25.00 17.72
CA GLY A 129 -1.53 25.95 18.02
C GLY A 129 -0.29 25.30 18.66
N ASN A 130 -0.48 24.31 19.53
CA ASN A 130 0.64 23.55 20.09
C ASN A 130 1.43 22.78 19.02
N ALA A 131 0.80 22.38 17.91
CA ALA A 131 1.52 21.71 16.82
C ALA A 131 2.51 22.66 16.13
N TRP A 132 2.13 23.91 15.94
CA TRP A 132 3.05 24.95 15.45
C TRP A 132 4.15 25.28 16.46
N LEU A 133 3.77 25.52 17.72
CA LEU A 133 4.72 25.81 18.78
C LEU A 133 5.72 24.67 18.99
N ASN A 134 5.32 23.41 18.75
CA ASN A 134 6.22 22.26 18.74
C ASN A 134 7.31 22.40 17.66
N LEU A 135 6.95 22.77 16.43
CA LEU A 135 7.92 22.97 15.34
C LEU A 135 8.87 24.13 15.67
N VAL A 136 8.34 25.26 16.14
CA VAL A 136 9.16 26.43 16.50
C VAL A 136 10.08 26.14 17.68
N GLY A 137 9.48 25.68 18.79
CA GLY A 137 10.18 25.47 20.06
C GLY A 137 11.18 24.33 20.04
N GLN A 138 11.12 23.45 19.04
CA GLN A 138 12.17 22.45 18.83
C GLN A 138 13.15 22.83 17.73
N TYR A 139 12.72 23.47 16.63
CA TYR A 139 13.51 23.51 15.39
C TYR A 139 13.63 24.87 14.70
N LEU A 140 12.55 25.66 14.67
CA LEU A 140 12.45 26.81 13.74
C LEU A 140 12.70 28.18 14.38
N GLY A 141 12.88 28.27 15.70
CA GLY A 141 13.09 29.58 16.31
C GLY A 141 13.16 29.63 17.84
N ASN A 142 13.13 30.86 18.35
CA ASN A 142 13.34 31.18 19.76
C ASN A 142 12.03 31.50 20.47
N GLY A 143 12.11 31.61 21.80
CA GLY A 143 11.04 32.17 22.62
C GLY A 143 9.93 31.20 23.03
N VAL A 144 10.07 29.90 22.74
CA VAL A 144 9.08 28.87 23.05
C VAL A 144 9.68 27.80 23.97
N SER A 145 9.06 27.58 25.13
CA SER A 145 9.36 26.46 26.01
C SER A 145 8.31 25.36 25.84
N LEU A 146 8.75 24.10 25.76
CA LEU A 146 7.86 22.95 25.58
C LEU A 146 7.75 22.13 26.86
N ALA A 147 6.54 21.70 27.18
CA ALA A 147 6.25 20.73 28.22
C ALA A 147 5.65 19.46 27.60
N PHE A 148 6.20 18.32 27.97
CA PHE A 148 5.79 17.00 27.51
C PHE A 148 5.11 16.24 28.65
N SER A 149 3.97 15.64 28.36
CA SER A 149 3.21 14.82 29.31
C SER A 149 2.76 13.53 28.64
N GLY A 150 2.82 12.40 29.36
CA GLY A 150 2.31 11.13 28.86
C GLY A 150 3.33 10.26 28.10
N GLY A 151 4.61 10.61 28.05
CA GLY A 151 5.65 9.80 27.40
C GLY A 151 6.84 10.63 26.93
N ALA A 152 7.78 9.99 26.22
CA ALA A 152 8.84 10.68 25.47
C ALA A 152 8.26 11.30 24.18
N VAL A 153 8.88 12.38 23.68
CA VAL A 153 8.51 13.01 22.39
C VAL A 153 8.38 11.94 21.30
N GLY A 154 7.25 11.92 20.59
CA GLY A 154 6.96 10.91 19.56
C GLY A 154 6.19 9.68 20.06
N SER A 155 5.91 9.54 21.36
CA SER A 155 5.02 8.47 21.85
C SER A 155 3.54 8.80 21.62
N GLU A 156 2.70 7.79 21.29
CA GLU A 156 1.26 7.98 21.06
C GLU A 156 0.52 8.60 22.26
N SER A 157 1.03 8.47 23.48
CA SER A 157 0.42 9.07 24.68
C SER A 157 0.94 10.48 24.99
N THR A 158 1.86 11.02 24.18
CA THR A 158 2.46 12.33 24.39
C THR A 158 1.49 13.45 24.06
N VAL A 159 1.35 14.37 25.00
CA VAL A 159 0.70 15.66 24.78
C VAL A 159 1.77 16.73 24.96
N ILE A 160 1.91 17.57 23.94
CA ILE A 160 2.87 18.68 23.90
C ILE A 160 2.14 19.99 24.19
N ARG A 161 2.75 20.83 25.03
CA ARG A 161 2.25 22.18 25.35
C ARG A 161 3.36 23.20 25.16
N GLY A 162 3.12 24.21 24.33
CA GLY A 162 4.04 25.32 24.14
C GLY A 162 3.70 26.52 25.01
N THR A 163 4.72 27.18 25.57
CA THR A 163 4.61 28.48 26.24
C THR A 163 5.50 29.47 25.51
N THR A 164 4.93 30.56 25.00
CA THR A 164 5.64 31.64 24.30
C THR A 164 6.24 32.66 25.28
N ARG A 165 7.06 33.59 24.77
CA ARG A 165 7.77 34.62 25.57
C ARG A 165 8.68 34.03 26.66
N ALA A 166 9.16 32.82 26.44
CA ALA A 166 10.18 32.20 27.28
C ALA A 166 11.58 32.68 26.89
N SER A 167 12.56 32.65 27.80
CA SER A 167 13.95 33.01 27.49
C SER A 167 14.73 31.90 26.76
N VAL A 168 14.04 31.06 25.98
CA VAL A 168 14.62 29.89 25.31
C VAL A 168 15.21 30.30 23.96
N VAL A 169 16.45 29.89 23.70
CA VAL A 169 17.14 30.10 22.43
C VAL A 169 17.41 28.74 21.79
N ASN A 170 16.70 28.42 20.71
CA ASN A 170 16.91 27.20 19.93
C ASN A 170 17.62 27.47 18.59
N ASP A 171 17.75 28.75 18.21
CA ASP A 171 18.40 29.19 16.98
C ASP A 171 19.11 30.55 17.21
N ALA A 172 20.43 30.53 17.17
CA ALA A 172 21.29 31.67 17.49
C ALA A 172 21.38 32.66 16.31
N GLY A 173 20.31 33.41 16.11
CA GLY A 173 20.23 34.58 15.22
C GLY A 173 20.28 35.91 15.99
N GLY A 174 21.30 36.12 16.85
CA GLY A 174 21.41 37.29 17.72
C GLY A 174 22.28 38.44 17.18
N SER A 175 22.44 39.50 18.00
CA SER A 175 23.16 40.75 17.65
C SER A 175 24.55 40.49 17.06
N GLY A 176 24.70 40.80 15.76
CA GLY A 176 25.94 40.69 15.00
C GLY A 176 26.09 39.43 14.13
N THR A 177 25.14 38.48 14.18
CA THR A 177 25.19 37.21 13.43
C THR A 177 23.83 36.83 12.85
N SER A 178 23.24 37.72 12.06
CA SER A 178 22.00 37.41 11.35
C SER A 178 22.18 36.35 10.26
N THR A 179 21.18 35.50 10.11
CA THR A 179 21.05 34.57 8.98
C THR A 179 19.98 35.03 7.96
N LYS A 180 19.32 36.17 8.21
CA LYS A 180 18.36 36.77 7.28
C LYS A 180 19.09 37.36 6.07
N VAL A 181 18.65 37.00 4.87
CA VAL A 181 19.21 37.53 3.63
C VAL A 181 19.00 39.05 3.58
N GLY A 182 20.08 39.78 3.32
CA GLY A 182 20.04 41.23 3.15
C GLY A 182 20.00 42.05 4.44
N ASP A 183 19.98 41.42 5.62
CA ASP A 183 19.90 42.10 6.90
C ASP A 183 21.00 41.62 7.86
N THR A 184 21.96 42.49 8.17
CA THR A 184 23.07 42.15 9.09
C THR A 184 22.67 42.18 10.57
N ALA A 185 21.49 42.69 10.89
CA ALA A 185 20.93 42.76 12.25
C ALA A 185 19.71 41.84 12.43
N GLY A 186 19.31 41.09 11.40
CA GLY A 186 18.12 40.25 11.42
C GLY A 186 18.18 39.12 12.46
N GLY A 187 17.04 38.82 13.06
CA GLY A 187 16.89 37.81 14.12
C GLY A 187 16.86 36.36 13.63
N ALA A 188 16.49 35.45 14.55
CA ALA A 188 16.04 34.10 14.20
C ALA A 188 14.82 34.15 13.27
N LEU A 189 14.55 33.07 12.53
CA LEU A 189 13.40 32.97 11.61
C LEU A 189 12.08 33.27 12.33
N TYR A 190 11.87 32.64 13.49
CA TYR A 190 10.81 32.97 14.42
C TYR A 190 11.40 33.32 15.80
N ASP A 191 10.92 34.38 16.44
CA ASP A 191 11.41 34.82 17.75
C ASP A 191 10.27 35.25 18.70
N TYR A 192 9.70 34.29 19.41
CA TYR A 192 8.61 34.56 20.35
C TYR A 192 9.04 35.32 21.63
N THR A 193 10.30 35.77 21.74
CA THR A 193 10.73 36.64 22.85
C THR A 193 10.27 38.09 22.67
N ALA A 194 10.03 38.52 21.43
CA ALA A 194 9.56 39.86 21.12
C ALA A 194 8.07 40.03 21.48
N THR A 195 7.66 41.27 21.77
CA THR A 195 6.27 41.60 22.08
C THR A 195 5.35 41.57 20.86
N ASP A 196 5.93 41.63 19.66
CA ASP A 196 5.25 41.99 18.42
C ASP A 196 5.23 40.84 17.39
N LEU A 197 5.73 39.65 17.77
CA LEU A 197 5.74 38.49 16.90
C LEU A 197 4.40 37.75 16.99
N ASP A 198 3.56 38.01 16.00
CA ASP A 198 2.38 37.21 15.66
C ASP A 198 2.65 36.60 14.28
N PRO A 199 2.87 35.28 14.15
CA PRO A 199 3.07 34.67 12.85
C PRO A 199 1.83 34.90 11.99
N ASP A 200 1.95 35.75 10.97
CA ASP A 200 0.84 36.04 10.08
C ASP A 200 0.62 34.83 9.16
N ALA A 201 -0.63 34.40 9.01
CA ALA A 201 -0.99 33.33 8.08
C ALA A 201 -0.66 33.72 6.62
N SER A 202 -0.53 35.02 6.34
CA SER A 202 -0.10 35.55 5.05
C SER A 202 1.42 35.63 4.87
N ASP A 203 2.20 35.35 5.92
CA ASP A 203 3.65 35.33 5.80
C ASP A 203 4.14 34.04 5.12
N SER A 204 5.13 34.21 4.25
CA SER A 204 5.78 33.12 3.53
C SER A 204 7.29 33.23 3.63
N TYR A 205 7.94 32.11 3.87
CA TYR A 205 9.36 32.06 4.16
C TYR A 205 10.05 31.00 3.31
N PHE A 206 11.26 31.33 2.85
CA PHE A 206 12.19 30.35 2.28
C PHE A 206 13.45 30.33 3.13
N PHE A 207 13.92 29.13 3.49
CA PHE A 207 15.11 28.98 4.32
C PHE A 207 15.89 27.70 4.03
N ILE A 208 17.16 27.71 4.42
CA ILE A 208 17.99 26.53 4.48
C ILE A 208 18.14 26.09 5.94
N TYR A 209 17.71 24.85 6.21
CA TYR A 209 17.78 24.22 7.52
C TYR A 209 18.98 23.26 7.60
N ASP A 210 19.66 23.22 8.74
CA ASP A 210 20.67 22.22 9.10
C ASP A 210 20.64 21.99 10.61
N LYS A 211 20.15 20.84 11.07
CA LYS A 211 19.99 20.57 12.51
C LYS A 211 21.31 20.63 13.29
N ASP A 212 22.44 20.36 12.62
CA ASP A 212 23.76 20.24 13.24
C ASP A 212 24.57 21.54 13.11
N ASN A 213 24.05 22.55 12.42
CA ASN A 213 24.74 23.83 12.27
C ASN A 213 24.78 24.60 13.60
N THR A 214 25.97 25.15 13.90
CA THR A 214 26.22 25.88 15.14
C THR A 214 27.03 27.15 14.86
N ALA A 215 26.77 28.20 15.64
CA ALA A 215 27.52 29.45 15.62
C ALA A 215 27.89 29.83 17.05
N GLY A 216 29.19 30.05 17.31
CA GLY A 216 29.66 30.40 18.66
C GLY A 216 29.35 29.34 19.74
N GLY A 217 29.20 28.07 19.35
CA GLY A 217 28.81 26.97 20.24
C GLY A 217 27.32 26.90 20.57
N GLN A 218 26.49 27.78 19.98
CA GLN A 218 25.05 27.74 20.08
C GLN A 218 24.43 27.10 18.83
N PRO A 219 23.27 26.44 18.93
CA PRO A 219 22.53 25.97 17.75
C PRO A 219 22.24 27.14 16.81
N GLN A 220 22.50 26.99 15.51
CA GLN A 220 22.09 27.94 14.47
C GLN A 220 21.49 27.13 13.32
N ARG A 221 20.36 26.50 13.56
CA ARG A 221 19.79 25.52 12.64
C ARG A 221 19.25 26.15 11.36
N ILE A 222 18.85 27.41 11.43
CA ILE A 222 18.51 28.19 10.23
C ILE A 222 19.79 28.81 9.69
N VAL A 223 20.34 28.19 8.63
CA VAL A 223 21.60 28.61 8.00
C VAL A 223 21.44 29.93 7.26
N SER A 224 20.33 30.09 6.53
CA SER A 224 19.98 31.32 5.84
C SER A 224 18.49 31.34 5.53
N TRP A 225 17.85 32.50 5.61
CA TRP A 225 16.42 32.61 5.35
C TRP A 225 16.02 33.96 4.75
N THR A 226 14.88 34.01 4.08
CA THR A 226 14.25 35.23 3.59
C THR A 226 12.76 35.23 3.89
N ASN A 227 12.23 36.39 4.29
CA ASN A 227 10.79 36.64 4.32
C ASN A 227 10.37 37.02 2.90
N LEU A 228 9.66 36.13 2.22
CA LEU A 228 9.18 36.37 0.86
C LEU A 228 8.04 37.40 0.84
N THR A 229 7.37 37.61 1.98
CA THR A 229 6.30 38.59 2.13
C THR A 229 6.78 40.03 2.09
N GLU A 230 8.01 40.28 2.55
CA GLU A 230 8.63 41.61 2.56
C GLU A 230 9.25 42.00 1.19
N GLN A 231 9.24 41.09 0.21
CA GLN A 231 9.92 41.31 -1.06
C GLN A 231 9.13 42.24 -1.98
N ALA A 232 9.81 43.26 -2.50
CA ALA A 232 9.18 44.32 -3.31
C ALA A 232 8.63 43.82 -4.66
N ASP A 233 9.22 42.76 -5.23
CA ASP A 233 8.84 42.16 -6.50
C ASP A 233 9.37 40.72 -6.65
N SER A 234 8.91 40.04 -7.70
CA SER A 234 9.34 38.68 -8.06
C SER A 234 10.84 38.54 -8.29
N ALA A 235 11.48 39.56 -8.88
CA ALA A 235 12.93 39.54 -9.11
C ALA A 235 13.70 39.54 -7.78
N SER A 236 13.18 40.24 -6.78
CA SER A 236 13.76 40.30 -5.43
C SER A 236 13.54 39.00 -4.66
N ALA A 237 12.33 38.43 -4.71
CA ALA A 237 12.06 37.13 -4.12
C ALA A 237 12.99 36.04 -4.68
N ARG A 238 13.12 35.95 -6.01
CA ARG A 238 14.01 34.99 -6.68
C ARG A 238 15.48 35.20 -6.33
N ARG A 239 15.95 36.45 -6.30
CA ARG A 239 17.34 36.79 -5.95
C ARG A 239 17.65 36.39 -4.51
N ASP A 240 16.74 36.66 -3.58
CA ASP A 240 16.96 36.42 -2.16
C ASP A 240 16.90 34.92 -1.84
N ALA A 241 15.99 34.17 -2.47
CA ALA A 241 15.98 32.70 -2.41
C ALA A 241 17.28 32.10 -2.97
N GLY A 242 17.74 32.59 -4.13
CA GLY A 242 19.03 32.19 -4.71
C GLY A 242 20.23 32.54 -3.81
N THR A 243 20.16 33.66 -3.08
CA THR A 243 21.18 34.07 -2.11
C THR A 243 21.19 33.13 -0.90
N ALA A 244 20.03 32.74 -0.37
CA ALA A 244 19.95 31.77 0.73
C ALA A 244 20.56 30.40 0.33
N ILE A 245 20.26 29.92 -0.89
CA ILE A 245 20.87 28.70 -1.44
C ILE A 245 22.39 28.84 -1.57
N ALA A 246 22.87 29.99 -2.07
CA ALA A 246 24.31 30.25 -2.24
C ALA A 246 25.05 30.30 -0.89
N THR A 247 24.44 30.88 0.16
CA THR A 247 25.01 30.93 1.52
C THR A 247 25.24 29.54 2.09
N ALA A 248 24.37 28.57 1.79
CA ALA A 248 24.55 27.17 2.19
C ALA A 248 25.63 26.43 1.38
N GLY A 249 26.24 27.08 0.39
CA GLY A 249 27.24 26.50 -0.51
C GLY A 249 26.66 25.94 -1.82
N GLY A 250 25.43 26.31 -2.18
CA GLY A 250 24.77 25.93 -3.42
C GLY A 250 24.16 24.51 -3.40
N ALA A 251 23.49 24.14 -4.50
CA ALA A 251 22.70 22.90 -4.60
C ALA A 251 23.46 21.63 -4.21
N SER A 252 24.75 21.51 -4.56
CA SER A 252 25.57 20.33 -4.24
C SER A 252 25.78 20.07 -2.72
N ARG A 253 25.32 20.99 -1.87
CA ARG A 253 25.38 20.90 -0.41
C ARG A 253 24.02 20.65 0.22
N LEU A 254 22.95 20.70 -0.57
CA LEU A 254 21.60 20.38 -0.11
C LEU A 254 21.38 18.88 -0.24
N SER A 255 20.73 18.33 0.79
CA SER A 255 20.35 16.94 0.88
C SER A 255 19.00 16.73 0.23
N GLU A 256 18.88 15.61 -0.46
CA GLU A 256 17.64 15.09 -1.02
C GLU A 256 17.36 13.79 -0.27
N ILE A 257 16.35 13.79 0.58
CA ILE A 257 15.89 12.59 1.26
C ILE A 257 14.48 12.32 0.76
N ASP A 258 14.28 11.11 0.23
CA ASP A 258 12.99 10.68 -0.30
C ASP A 258 12.04 10.20 0.81
N GLN A 259 10.78 9.98 0.43
CA GLN A 259 9.76 9.48 1.35
C GLN A 259 10.00 8.03 1.79
N PHE A 260 10.83 7.24 1.10
CA PHE A 260 11.13 5.88 1.54
C PHE A 260 11.91 5.89 2.86
N HIS A 261 12.86 6.81 3.00
CA HIS A 261 13.59 7.01 4.25
C HIS A 261 12.64 7.32 5.41
N TRP A 262 11.69 8.25 5.21
CA TRP A 262 10.66 8.56 6.19
C TRP A 262 9.82 7.34 6.57
N TRP A 263 9.25 6.64 5.57
CA TRP A 263 8.45 5.43 5.81
C TRP A 263 9.21 4.37 6.60
N LYS A 264 10.47 4.13 6.23
CA LYS A 264 11.33 3.13 6.86
C LYS A 264 11.62 3.46 8.31
N GLU A 265 12.05 4.69 8.60
CA GLU A 265 12.41 5.10 9.96
C GLU A 265 11.19 5.14 10.86
N GLU A 266 10.16 5.92 10.50
CA GLU A 266 8.96 6.07 11.33
C GLU A 266 8.24 4.73 11.55
N SER A 267 8.09 3.89 10.52
CA SER A 267 7.43 2.60 10.71
C SER A 267 8.19 1.67 11.66
N ASN A 268 9.52 1.68 11.59
CA ASN A 268 10.36 0.83 12.41
C ASN A 268 10.45 1.34 13.86
N GLU A 269 10.62 2.65 14.06
CA GLU A 269 10.69 3.25 15.39
C GLU A 269 9.39 3.04 16.17
N ARG A 270 8.24 3.34 15.55
CA ARG A 270 6.93 3.08 16.15
C ARG A 270 6.69 1.59 16.40
N GLN A 271 7.32 0.69 15.62
CA GLN A 271 7.20 -0.77 15.83
C GLN A 271 7.95 -1.22 17.07
N VAL A 272 9.17 -0.73 17.24
CA VAL A 272 9.95 -1.00 18.44
C VAL A 272 9.23 -0.46 19.68
N GLU A 273 8.68 0.75 19.59
CA GLU A 273 7.95 1.37 20.69
C GLU A 273 6.69 0.57 21.10
N GLN A 274 5.82 0.24 20.14
CA GLN A 274 4.47 -0.26 20.45
C GLN A 274 4.36 -1.78 20.57
N ALA A 275 5.27 -2.55 19.98
CA ALA A 275 5.17 -4.02 20.02
C ALA A 275 5.26 -4.57 21.45
N GLY A 276 6.02 -3.91 22.33
CA GLY A 276 6.20 -4.29 23.74
C GLY A 276 6.85 -5.67 23.99
N SER A 277 7.12 -6.46 22.95
CA SER A 277 7.75 -7.78 23.02
C SER A 277 8.36 -8.23 21.69
N VAL A 278 9.31 -9.16 21.77
CA VAL A 278 9.91 -9.84 20.60
C VAL A 278 8.85 -10.58 19.80
N SER A 279 7.94 -11.31 20.47
CA SER A 279 6.86 -12.08 19.83
C SER A 279 5.79 -11.22 19.12
N ALA A 280 5.78 -9.91 19.37
CA ALA A 280 4.93 -8.95 18.68
C ALA A 280 5.68 -8.15 17.61
N GLY A 281 6.95 -8.43 17.36
CA GLY A 281 7.75 -7.80 16.32
C GLY A 281 8.65 -6.65 16.76
N GLY A 282 8.95 -6.51 18.06
CA GLY A 282 9.76 -5.39 18.57
C GLY A 282 11.25 -5.43 18.25
N THR A 283 11.74 -6.41 17.48
CA THR A 283 13.18 -6.59 17.18
C THR A 283 13.49 -6.86 15.72
N VAL A 284 12.46 -6.97 14.88
CA VAL A 284 12.62 -7.22 13.45
C VAL A 284 12.03 -6.02 12.72
N PRO A 285 12.79 -5.35 11.84
CA PRO A 285 12.29 -4.20 11.11
C PRO A 285 11.07 -4.60 10.27
N VAL A 286 10.08 -3.71 10.22
CA VAL A 286 8.90 -3.82 9.37
C VAL A 286 9.28 -3.54 7.91
N ILE A 287 10.08 -2.49 7.69
CA ILE A 287 10.54 -2.05 6.37
C ILE A 287 12.07 -2.09 6.33
N THR A 288 12.62 -2.55 5.22
CA THR A 288 14.06 -2.68 4.98
C THR A 288 14.45 -2.04 3.65
N ASP A 289 15.74 -1.79 3.43
CA ASP A 289 16.26 -1.29 2.13
C ASP A 289 15.94 -2.22 0.95
N ALA A 290 15.63 -3.50 1.22
CA ALA A 290 15.21 -4.43 0.17
C ALA A 290 13.82 -4.09 -0.39
N ASP A 291 12.97 -3.43 0.39
CA ASP A 291 11.64 -3.02 -0.04
C ASP A 291 11.70 -1.87 -1.08
N ASP A 292 12.77 -1.08 -1.10
CA ASP A 292 13.01 -0.01 -2.08
C ASP A 292 13.85 -0.46 -3.30
N ALA A 293 14.27 -1.72 -3.36
CA ALA A 293 15.16 -2.20 -4.42
C ALA A 293 14.60 -2.03 -5.86
N ASP A 294 13.27 -1.99 -6.01
CA ASP A 294 12.53 -1.74 -7.25
C ASP A 294 11.70 -0.43 -7.18
N GLU A 295 12.20 0.57 -6.44
CA GLU A 295 11.60 1.89 -6.17
C GLU A 295 10.33 1.81 -5.31
N TRP A 296 10.33 2.53 -4.20
CA TRP A 296 9.20 2.67 -3.30
C TRP A 296 7.98 3.29 -3.99
N ARG A 297 6.79 2.74 -3.74
CA ARG A 297 5.55 3.09 -4.45
C ARG A 297 4.48 3.76 -3.58
N ILE A 298 4.73 3.96 -2.29
CA ILE A 298 3.75 4.53 -1.36
C ILE A 298 4.13 5.98 -1.04
N GLU A 299 3.41 6.92 -1.63
CA GLU A 299 3.66 8.35 -1.50
C GLU A 299 2.67 8.96 -0.50
N GLN A 300 3.17 9.51 0.60
CA GLN A 300 2.34 10.28 1.53
C GLN A 300 1.97 11.61 0.88
N ILE A 301 0.69 11.95 0.97
CA ILE A 301 0.14 13.18 0.39
C ILE A 301 -0.59 14.00 1.45
N THR A 302 -0.59 15.32 1.26
CA THR A 302 -1.35 16.27 2.09
C THR A 302 -2.86 16.16 1.84
N TYR A 303 -3.67 16.74 2.74
CA TYR A 303 -5.13 16.80 2.52
C TYR A 303 -5.52 17.56 1.23
N PRO A 304 -4.93 18.73 0.91
CA PRO A 304 -5.16 19.41 -0.36
C PRO A 304 -4.84 18.55 -1.60
N GLU A 305 -3.75 17.76 -1.54
CA GLU A 305 -3.40 16.82 -2.61
C GLU A 305 -4.42 15.70 -2.74
N LEU A 306 -4.88 15.12 -1.63
CA LEU A 306 -5.93 14.08 -1.65
C LEU A 306 -7.20 14.63 -2.31
N VAL A 307 -7.63 15.82 -1.90
CA VAL A 307 -8.81 16.46 -2.47
C VAL A 307 -8.59 16.75 -3.97
N HIS A 308 -7.42 17.24 -4.37
CA HIS A 308 -7.12 17.49 -5.79
C HIS A 308 -7.10 16.20 -6.62
N LEU A 309 -6.54 15.12 -6.08
CA LEU A 309 -6.54 13.78 -6.67
C LEU A 309 -7.97 13.28 -6.90
N LEU A 310 -8.86 13.49 -5.93
CA LEU A 310 -10.26 13.07 -6.01
C LEU A 310 -11.12 13.96 -6.93
N LYS A 311 -10.69 15.19 -7.18
CA LYS A 311 -11.48 16.22 -7.89
C LYS A 311 -11.52 16.16 -9.40
N SER A 312 -10.87 15.20 -10.06
CA SER A 312 -10.32 15.54 -11.37
C SER A 312 -10.41 14.49 -12.47
N ASP A 313 -10.91 14.97 -13.63
CA ASP A 313 -10.93 14.50 -15.04
C ASP A 313 -11.13 12.99 -15.34
N ALA A 314 -11.70 12.68 -16.51
CA ALA A 314 -12.25 11.38 -16.97
C ALA A 314 -11.31 10.17 -16.94
N ARG A 315 -10.07 10.32 -16.48
CA ARG A 315 -9.05 9.29 -16.33
C ARG A 315 -8.14 9.66 -15.16
N ARG A 316 -8.64 9.60 -13.92
CA ARG A 316 -7.82 9.58 -12.70
C ARG A 316 -8.12 8.34 -11.87
N ASP A 317 -7.61 7.22 -12.35
CA ASP A 317 -7.65 5.94 -11.68
C ASP A 317 -6.44 5.86 -10.75
N ALA A 318 -6.68 5.89 -9.44
CA ALA A 318 -5.64 5.95 -8.41
C ALA A 318 -5.79 4.80 -7.41
N VAL A 319 -4.70 4.45 -6.74
CA VAL A 319 -4.77 3.66 -5.51
C VAL A 319 -4.56 4.58 -4.33
N ILE A 320 -5.47 4.55 -3.38
CA ILE A 320 -5.41 5.35 -2.17
C ILE A 320 -5.29 4.42 -0.98
N LEU A 321 -4.30 4.65 -0.11
CA LEU A 321 -4.14 4.00 1.18
C LEU A 321 -4.49 5.00 2.28
N PHE A 322 -5.52 4.71 3.07
CA PHE A 322 -5.76 5.41 4.32
C PHE A 322 -5.01 4.71 5.46
N GLY A 323 -4.11 5.42 6.14
CA GLY A 323 -3.41 4.93 7.32
C GLY A 323 -2.06 5.58 7.56
N GLY A 324 -1.71 5.77 8.83
CA GLY A 324 -0.40 6.30 9.25
C GLY A 324 0.51 5.27 9.90
N THR A 325 1.78 5.65 10.07
CA THR A 325 2.83 4.87 10.76
C THR A 325 2.49 4.63 12.22
N TRP A 326 1.75 5.52 12.87
CA TRP A 326 1.25 5.33 14.24
C TRP A 326 0.46 4.02 14.40
N CYS A 327 -0.33 3.61 13.39
CA CYS A 327 -1.22 2.47 13.54
C CYS A 327 -0.46 1.12 13.49
N PRO A 328 -0.60 0.24 14.51
CA PRO A 328 0.04 -1.08 14.53
C PRO A 328 -0.52 -2.07 13.50
N ASN A 329 -1.63 -1.72 12.85
CA ASN A 329 -2.20 -2.52 11.75
C ASN A 329 -1.72 -2.05 10.38
N THR A 330 -1.32 -0.78 10.22
CA THR A 330 -0.90 -0.22 8.92
C THR A 330 0.50 -0.67 8.57
N ARG A 331 1.45 -0.47 9.48
CA ARG A 331 2.88 -0.77 9.23
C ARG A 331 3.11 -2.18 8.70
N PRO A 332 2.56 -3.26 9.31
CA PRO A 332 2.88 -4.62 8.91
C PRO A 332 2.55 -4.98 7.46
N VAL A 333 1.58 -4.30 6.85
CA VAL A 333 1.14 -4.60 5.48
C VAL A 333 1.82 -3.74 4.42
N LEU A 334 2.55 -2.68 4.80
CA LEU A 334 3.25 -1.78 3.87
C LEU A 334 4.21 -2.52 2.93
N PRO A 335 5.07 -3.47 3.39
CA PRO A 335 5.95 -4.22 2.47
C PRO A 335 5.18 -5.01 1.40
N ALA A 336 4.04 -5.60 1.78
CA ALA A 336 3.22 -6.34 0.84
C ALA A 336 2.52 -5.42 -0.16
N ILE A 337 1.96 -4.30 0.31
CA ILE A 337 1.34 -3.27 -0.55
C ILE A 337 2.38 -2.73 -1.54
N ASN A 338 3.55 -2.30 -1.05
CA ASN A 338 4.62 -1.78 -1.88
C ASN A 338 5.10 -2.81 -2.92
N ARG A 339 5.38 -4.05 -2.50
CA ARG A 339 5.78 -5.12 -3.44
C ARG A 339 4.76 -5.32 -4.55
N TYR A 340 3.47 -5.38 -4.23
CA TYR A 340 2.45 -5.60 -5.24
C TYR A 340 2.17 -4.36 -6.09
N ALA A 341 2.38 -3.17 -5.55
CA ALA A 341 2.41 -1.94 -6.33
C ALA A 341 3.57 -1.94 -7.33
N GLN A 342 4.80 -2.31 -6.92
CA GLN A 342 5.97 -2.47 -7.78
C GLN A 342 5.76 -3.53 -8.88
N GLU A 343 5.18 -4.68 -8.52
CA GLU A 343 4.89 -5.76 -9.48
C GLU A 343 3.89 -5.35 -10.58
N ASN A 344 3.05 -4.35 -10.31
CA ASN A 344 2.00 -3.88 -11.22
C ASN A 344 2.24 -2.45 -11.76
N ASP A 345 3.38 -1.83 -11.43
CA ASP A 345 3.77 -0.47 -11.83
C ASP A 345 2.72 0.59 -11.44
N VAL A 346 2.31 0.55 -10.17
CA VAL A 346 1.27 1.42 -9.60
C VAL A 346 1.85 2.29 -8.49
N HIS A 347 1.49 3.58 -8.47
CA HIS A 347 1.70 4.46 -7.33
C HIS A 347 0.51 4.36 -6.36
N VAL A 348 0.81 4.35 -5.07
CA VAL A 348 -0.16 4.31 -3.97
C VAL A 348 -0.08 5.62 -3.22
N PHE A 349 -1.14 6.42 -3.29
CA PHE A 349 -1.23 7.69 -2.58
C PHE A 349 -1.75 7.45 -1.16
N ASN A 350 -0.95 7.76 -0.15
CA ASN A 350 -1.26 7.56 1.24
C ASN A 350 -1.77 8.85 1.88
N PHE A 351 -2.91 8.75 2.57
CA PHE A 351 -3.39 9.81 3.45
C PHE A 351 -3.48 9.31 4.89
N ASP A 352 -2.80 10.00 5.81
CA ASP A 352 -2.96 9.78 7.24
C ASP A 352 -4.17 10.53 7.77
N THR A 353 -5.09 9.79 8.39
CA THR A 353 -6.28 10.37 9.02
C THR A 353 -5.95 11.15 10.30
N VAL A 354 -4.75 10.97 10.86
CA VAL A 354 -4.18 11.77 11.96
C VAL A 354 -3.24 12.81 11.37
N LEU A 355 -3.65 14.08 11.35
CA LEU A 355 -2.97 15.13 10.59
C LEU A 355 -1.55 15.44 11.07
N ASP A 356 -1.20 15.10 12.32
CA ASP A 356 0.12 15.30 12.91
C ASP A 356 0.96 14.02 13.04
N GLY A 357 0.51 12.90 12.49
CA GLY A 357 1.18 11.61 12.66
C GLY A 357 1.21 11.08 14.10
N GLY A 358 0.42 11.66 15.02
CA GLY A 358 0.34 11.24 16.41
C GLY A 358 1.46 11.76 17.30
N THR A 359 1.91 13.00 17.07
CA THR A 359 3.06 13.62 17.75
C THR A 359 2.64 14.66 18.80
N VAL A 360 1.52 15.35 18.59
CA VAL A 360 1.06 16.51 19.41
C VAL A 360 -0.33 16.28 19.99
N GLY A 361 -1.24 15.69 19.21
CA GLY A 361 -2.67 15.55 19.51
C GLY A 361 -3.03 14.54 20.61
N GLY A 362 -2.05 13.85 21.19
CA GLY A 362 -2.25 12.74 22.11
C GLY A 362 -2.69 11.44 21.40
N ALA A 363 -3.23 10.50 22.16
CA ALA A 363 -3.55 9.14 21.70
C ALA A 363 -4.29 9.12 20.35
N THR A 364 -3.62 8.58 19.33
CA THR A 364 -4.03 8.54 17.90
C THR A 364 -5.33 7.78 17.63
N THR A 365 -5.66 6.83 18.49
CA THR A 365 -6.93 6.07 18.48
C THR A 365 -8.01 6.67 19.36
N SER A 366 -7.71 7.75 20.09
CA SER A 366 -8.65 8.37 21.03
C SER A 366 -9.72 9.17 20.30
N ALA A 367 -10.94 9.13 20.81
CA ALA A 367 -12.05 9.94 20.33
C ALA A 367 -11.84 11.46 20.58
N VAL A 368 -10.83 11.84 21.37
CA VAL A 368 -10.58 13.22 21.80
C VAL A 368 -9.33 13.88 21.20
N ASN A 369 -8.59 13.20 20.31
CA ASN A 369 -7.47 13.80 19.58
C ASN A 369 -8.01 14.70 18.45
N PRO A 370 -7.92 16.05 18.56
CA PRO A 370 -8.52 16.97 17.59
C PRO A 370 -7.93 16.92 16.18
N LEU A 371 -6.76 16.30 16.03
CA LEU A 371 -6.05 16.11 14.75
C LEU A 371 -6.43 14.79 14.07
N GLN A 372 -7.25 13.95 14.71
CA GLN A 372 -7.81 12.75 14.10
C GLN A 372 -9.13 13.07 13.39
N THR A 373 -9.15 12.93 12.06
CA THR A 373 -10.27 13.35 11.19
C THR A 373 -11.41 12.35 11.13
N ARG A 374 -11.19 11.07 11.42
CA ARG A 374 -12.24 10.01 11.33
C ARG A 374 -12.89 9.65 12.68
N ASN A 375 -13.13 10.67 13.51
CA ASN A 375 -13.80 10.56 14.80
C ASN A 375 -15.17 11.26 14.80
N LEU A 376 -15.89 11.23 15.92
CA LEU A 376 -17.11 12.01 16.08
C LEU A 376 -16.78 13.50 16.20
N ALA A 377 -17.57 14.39 15.58
CA ALA A 377 -17.39 15.84 15.72
C ALA A 377 -17.52 16.31 17.17
N ALA A 378 -18.34 15.62 17.98
CA ALA A 378 -18.38 15.78 19.43
C ALA A 378 -18.36 14.40 20.09
N SER A 379 -17.30 14.06 20.83
CA SER A 379 -17.44 13.05 21.88
C SER A 379 -18.20 13.69 23.03
N GLY A 380 -19.39 13.18 23.34
CA GLY A 380 -20.20 13.68 24.44
C GLY A 380 -19.36 13.90 25.70
N ALA A 381 -19.58 15.05 26.35
CA ALA A 381 -18.96 15.53 27.59
C ALA A 381 -17.50 16.07 27.54
N THR A 382 -16.84 16.20 26.39
CA THR A 382 -15.47 16.78 26.33
C THR A 382 -15.43 18.19 25.75
N THR A 383 -14.50 19.02 26.24
CA THR A 383 -14.19 20.36 25.71
C THR A 383 -13.56 20.36 24.32
N ASN A 384 -13.14 19.19 23.83
CA ASN A 384 -12.45 19.00 22.55
C ASN A 384 -13.41 18.46 21.47
N ALA A 385 -13.33 19.04 20.27
CA ALA A 385 -13.97 18.58 19.04
C ALA A 385 -12.93 18.24 17.97
N ASN A 386 -13.28 17.35 17.05
CA ASN A 386 -12.41 16.89 15.97
C ASN A 386 -12.76 17.62 14.66
N ALA A 387 -11.77 17.80 13.77
CA ALA A 387 -12.00 18.29 12.40
C ALA A 387 -12.62 17.21 11.49
N SER A 388 -13.70 16.57 11.97
CA SER A 388 -14.33 15.42 11.30
C SER A 388 -14.97 15.75 9.95
N PHE A 389 -15.15 17.04 9.66
CA PHE A 389 -15.65 17.53 8.38
C PHE A 389 -14.69 17.18 7.23
N LEU A 390 -13.36 17.19 7.44
CA LEU A 390 -12.40 16.81 6.41
C LEU A 390 -12.64 15.38 5.89
N TYR A 391 -12.89 14.45 6.80
CA TYR A 391 -13.23 13.08 6.43
C TYR A 391 -14.67 12.96 5.91
N GLY A 392 -15.62 13.62 6.59
CA GLY A 392 -17.04 13.53 6.30
C GLY A 392 -17.42 14.06 4.93
N ASP A 393 -16.97 15.27 4.60
CA ASP A 393 -17.22 15.88 3.30
C ASP A 393 -16.52 15.11 2.17
N LEU A 394 -15.30 14.60 2.39
CA LEU A 394 -14.63 13.70 1.44
C LEU A 394 -15.45 12.44 1.14
N VAL A 395 -15.94 11.75 2.16
CA VAL A 395 -16.71 10.50 1.97
C VAL A 395 -18.04 10.79 1.28
N ASP A 396 -18.74 11.82 1.72
CA ASP A 396 -20.08 12.13 1.22
C ASP A 396 -20.06 12.77 -0.19
N GLN A 397 -18.93 13.32 -0.65
CA GLN A 397 -18.78 13.91 -1.97
C GLN A 397 -18.02 13.02 -2.96
N HIS A 398 -17.04 12.23 -2.51
CA HIS A 398 -16.14 11.53 -3.43
C HIS A 398 -16.10 10.01 -3.25
N LEU A 399 -16.58 9.48 -2.12
CA LEU A 399 -16.51 8.05 -1.79
C LEU A 399 -17.89 7.48 -1.42
N THR A 400 -18.95 7.94 -2.08
CA THR A 400 -20.34 7.67 -1.66
C THR A 400 -20.77 6.19 -1.69
N ASN A 401 -20.05 5.34 -2.45
CA ASN A 401 -20.28 3.90 -2.50
C ASN A 401 -19.27 3.07 -1.68
N ILE A 402 -18.50 3.72 -0.80
CA ILE A 402 -17.55 3.02 0.09
C ILE A 402 -18.26 2.01 0.98
N ARG A 403 -17.65 0.84 1.18
CA ARG A 403 -18.12 -0.19 2.12
C ARG A 403 -17.06 -0.38 3.19
N THR A 404 -17.46 -0.30 4.45
CA THR A 404 -16.58 -0.36 5.62
C THR A 404 -17.06 -1.46 6.55
N GLN A 405 -16.16 -1.95 7.43
CA GLN A 405 -16.57 -2.88 8.50
C GLN A 405 -17.61 -2.23 9.43
N TYR A 406 -17.38 -0.96 9.76
CA TYR A 406 -18.25 -0.17 10.61
C TYR A 406 -19.40 0.44 9.80
N ASP A 407 -20.63 0.11 10.17
CA ASP A 407 -21.83 0.56 9.47
C ASP A 407 -22.73 1.37 10.44
N PRO A 408 -22.98 2.66 10.16
CA PRO A 408 -23.84 3.51 10.99
C PRO A 408 -25.25 2.95 11.22
N SER A 409 -25.78 2.13 10.30
CA SER A 409 -27.09 1.49 10.46
C SER A 409 -27.13 0.44 11.58
N ARG A 410 -25.97 -0.04 12.05
CA ARG A 410 -25.86 -1.07 13.09
C ARG A 410 -25.72 -0.48 14.49
N SER A 411 -24.94 0.59 14.65
CA SER A 411 -24.76 1.29 15.92
C SER A 411 -24.10 2.66 15.73
N ALA A 412 -24.49 3.64 16.54
CA ALA A 412 -23.87 4.97 16.57
C ALA A 412 -22.36 4.96 16.92
N SER A 413 -21.86 3.89 17.56
CA SER A 413 -20.42 3.72 17.83
C SER A 413 -19.59 3.39 16.58
N GLN A 414 -20.27 3.09 15.46
CA GLN A 414 -19.68 2.67 14.18
C GLN A 414 -19.70 3.78 13.12
N SER A 415 -19.87 5.04 13.52
CA SER A 415 -19.99 6.16 12.61
C SER A 415 -18.94 7.24 12.84
N VAL A 416 -18.79 8.09 11.83
CA VAL A 416 -18.22 9.43 11.94
C VAL A 416 -19.37 10.41 11.87
N THR A 417 -19.41 11.36 12.81
CA THR A 417 -20.36 12.48 12.76
C THR A 417 -19.63 13.76 12.45
N TYR A 418 -20.23 14.63 11.66
CA TYR A 418 -19.59 15.86 11.22
C TYR A 418 -20.60 16.93 10.82
N TYR A 419 -20.16 18.19 10.83
CA TYR A 419 -20.89 19.33 10.28
C TYR A 419 -20.25 19.69 8.95
N SER A 420 -21.01 19.73 7.85
CA SER A 420 -20.45 20.05 6.52
C SER A 420 -19.68 21.37 6.56
N GLY A 421 -18.46 21.38 6.05
CA GLY A 421 -17.58 22.56 6.04
C GLY A 421 -17.23 23.09 7.43
N GLY A 422 -17.41 22.28 8.47
CA GLY A 422 -17.22 22.68 9.86
C GLY A 422 -18.25 23.68 10.40
N ASP A 423 -19.36 23.93 9.70
CA ASP A 423 -20.41 24.85 10.15
C ASP A 423 -21.28 24.21 11.23
N SER A 424 -20.97 24.48 12.50
CA SER A 424 -21.75 23.99 13.64
C SER A 424 -23.23 24.44 13.67
N GLY A 425 -23.63 25.43 12.86
CA GLY A 425 -25.02 25.82 12.65
C GLY A 425 -25.78 24.92 11.67
N SER A 426 -25.08 24.13 10.86
CA SER A 426 -25.65 23.16 9.93
C SER A 426 -26.10 21.88 10.65
N SER A 427 -26.88 21.04 9.95
CA SER A 427 -27.30 19.76 10.51
C SER A 427 -26.11 18.80 10.70
N LEU A 428 -26.08 18.14 11.86
CA LEU A 428 -25.10 17.10 12.13
C LEU A 428 -25.35 15.90 11.20
N LYS A 429 -24.36 15.58 10.36
CA LYS A 429 -24.38 14.45 9.44
C LYS A 429 -23.69 13.24 10.05
N THR A 430 -23.99 12.06 9.51
CA THR A 430 -23.39 10.77 9.91
C THR A 430 -22.93 10.05 8.66
N THR A 431 -21.69 9.58 8.66
CA THR A 431 -21.12 8.81 7.56
C THR A 431 -20.39 7.54 8.05
N ARG A 432 -20.00 6.69 7.12
CA ARG A 432 -19.30 5.42 7.38
C ARG A 432 -17.91 5.68 7.95
N LYS A 433 -17.48 4.87 8.93
CA LYS A 433 -16.13 4.93 9.49
C LYS A 433 -15.26 3.86 8.86
N LEU A 434 -14.19 4.24 8.18
CA LEU A 434 -13.11 3.32 7.83
C LEU A 434 -12.15 3.12 9.02
N GLN A 435 -11.61 1.91 9.16
CA GLN A 435 -10.37 1.71 9.93
C GLN A 435 -9.18 1.55 9.02
N VAL A 436 -8.03 1.94 9.56
CA VAL A 436 -6.76 1.87 8.87
C VAL A 436 -6.02 0.57 9.26
N PRO A 437 -5.30 -0.06 8.32
CA PRO A 437 -5.11 0.34 6.92
C PRO A 437 -6.33 0.07 6.03
N PHE A 438 -6.61 0.95 5.08
CA PHE A 438 -7.66 0.76 4.09
C PHE A 438 -7.20 1.14 2.68
N LEU A 439 -7.24 0.19 1.74
CA LEU A 439 -6.87 0.40 0.33
C LEU A 439 -8.11 0.56 -0.54
N LEU A 440 -8.14 1.62 -1.34
CA LEU A 440 -9.18 1.92 -2.32
C LEU A 440 -8.59 2.00 -3.73
N GLY A 441 -9.27 1.37 -4.69
CA GLY A 441 -9.13 1.71 -6.09
C GLY A 441 -10.13 2.82 -6.39
N TYR A 442 -9.64 4.00 -6.75
CA TYR A 442 -10.45 5.17 -7.03
C TYR A 442 -10.54 5.42 -8.53
N ARG A 443 -11.70 5.90 -9.00
CA ARG A 443 -11.92 6.41 -10.36
C ARG A 443 -12.53 7.81 -10.28
N GLY A 444 -11.77 8.80 -10.76
CA GLY A 444 -12.21 10.18 -10.87
C GLY A 444 -13.49 10.36 -11.70
N SER A 445 -14.22 11.42 -11.38
CA SER A 445 -15.37 11.92 -12.14
C SER A 445 -15.02 13.27 -12.75
N THR A 446 -15.61 13.56 -13.91
CA THR A 446 -15.57 14.90 -14.51
C THR A 446 -16.64 15.84 -13.94
N SER A 447 -17.59 15.32 -13.15
CA SER A 447 -18.64 16.12 -12.50
C SER A 447 -18.19 16.62 -11.12
N SER A 448 -18.68 17.79 -10.73
CA SER A 448 -18.57 18.34 -9.39
C SER A 448 -19.60 17.76 -8.40
N ASP A 449 -20.52 16.93 -8.87
CA ASP A 449 -21.53 16.26 -8.04
C ASP A 449 -20.92 15.11 -7.22
N PRO A 450 -21.61 14.67 -6.14
CA PRO A 450 -21.21 13.49 -5.41
C PRO A 450 -20.93 12.30 -6.33
N ASN A 451 -19.71 11.77 -6.25
CA ASN A 451 -19.25 10.63 -7.03
C ASN A 451 -19.13 9.40 -6.12
N ALA A 452 -19.47 8.24 -6.67
CA ALA A 452 -19.17 6.95 -6.06
C ALA A 452 -17.66 6.79 -5.92
N GLY A 453 -16.92 6.91 -7.03
CA GLY A 453 -15.46 6.95 -7.06
C GLY A 453 -14.76 5.64 -6.68
N VAL A 454 -15.27 4.86 -5.73
CA VAL A 454 -14.68 3.60 -5.29
C VAL A 454 -15.01 2.50 -6.29
N THR A 455 -13.98 2.00 -6.97
CA THR A 455 -14.07 0.87 -7.90
C THR A 455 -13.64 -0.44 -7.27
N ARG A 456 -12.82 -0.38 -6.22
CA ARG A 456 -12.28 -1.56 -5.54
C ARG A 456 -11.90 -1.24 -4.11
N GLN A 457 -11.97 -2.25 -3.23
CA GLN A 457 -11.55 -2.12 -1.85
C GLN A 457 -10.79 -3.35 -1.39
N TRP A 458 -9.75 -3.14 -0.60
CA TRP A 458 -9.05 -4.21 0.11
C TRP A 458 -9.78 -4.51 1.41
N ILE A 459 -10.80 -5.36 1.33
CA ILE A 459 -11.71 -5.71 2.43
C ILE A 459 -12.20 -7.15 2.31
N ILE A 460 -12.60 -7.76 3.42
CA ILE A 460 -13.29 -9.06 3.44
C ILE A 460 -14.79 -8.80 3.28
N ASP A 461 -15.39 -9.29 2.20
CA ASP A 461 -16.84 -9.40 2.05
C ASP A 461 -17.30 -10.77 2.59
N LYS A 462 -18.26 -10.78 3.53
CA LYS A 462 -18.78 -12.02 4.11
C LYS A 462 -19.95 -12.63 3.34
N GLY A 463 -20.41 -11.97 2.27
CA GLY A 463 -21.53 -12.43 1.43
C GLY A 463 -22.91 -12.18 2.04
N ASP A 464 -22.99 -11.53 3.20
CA ASP A 464 -24.23 -11.22 3.93
C ASP A 464 -24.47 -9.71 4.07
N GLY A 465 -23.73 -8.90 3.31
CA GLY A 465 -23.74 -7.43 3.42
C GLY A 465 -22.95 -6.89 4.62
N THR A 466 -22.18 -7.73 5.31
CA THR A 466 -21.20 -7.31 6.31
C THR A 466 -19.78 -7.43 5.77
N TYR A 467 -18.90 -6.57 6.29
CA TYR A 467 -17.52 -6.49 5.85
C TYR A 467 -16.55 -6.54 7.03
N THR A 468 -15.31 -6.90 6.77
CA THR A 468 -14.23 -6.85 7.77
C THR A 468 -12.96 -6.30 7.12
N GLU A 469 -12.42 -5.25 7.72
CA GLU A 469 -11.18 -4.61 7.26
C GLU A 469 -9.99 -5.47 7.70
N TYR A 470 -8.92 -5.53 6.89
CA TYR A 470 -7.74 -6.35 7.14
C TYR A 470 -6.82 -5.73 8.21
N MET A 471 -7.37 -5.37 9.36
CA MET A 471 -6.64 -4.90 10.54
C MET A 471 -5.84 -6.04 11.16
N SER A 472 -4.60 -6.23 10.72
CA SER A 472 -3.72 -7.32 11.16
C SER A 472 -2.43 -6.78 11.75
N SER A 473 -1.99 -7.36 12.87
CA SER A 473 -0.74 -6.97 13.53
C SER A 473 0.48 -7.68 12.92
N TRP A 474 1.66 -7.18 13.25
CA TRP A 474 2.93 -7.70 12.74
C TRP A 474 3.10 -9.21 12.94
N ALA A 475 2.76 -9.73 14.12
CA ALA A 475 2.92 -11.15 14.44
C ALA A 475 2.10 -12.09 13.53
N TYR A 476 1.04 -11.58 12.90
CA TYR A 476 0.18 -12.35 12.01
C TYR A 476 0.51 -12.15 10.53
N VAL A 477 0.96 -10.94 10.15
CA VAL A 477 1.38 -10.65 8.78
C VAL A 477 2.79 -11.20 8.50
N ASN A 478 3.67 -11.18 9.49
CA ASN A 478 5.04 -11.65 9.42
C ASN A 478 5.41 -12.60 10.59
N PRO A 479 4.69 -13.72 10.77
CA PRO A 479 4.95 -14.66 11.86
C PRO A 479 6.37 -15.22 11.80
N GLN A 480 7.07 -15.20 12.93
CA GLN A 480 8.43 -15.73 13.06
C GLN A 480 8.46 -17.04 13.86
N PRO A 481 9.46 -17.91 13.62
CA PRO A 481 9.70 -19.09 14.44
C PRO A 481 9.75 -18.74 15.93
N ASN A 482 9.09 -19.55 16.77
CA ASN A 482 9.00 -19.33 18.22
C ASN A 482 8.33 -18.00 18.66
N GLN A 483 7.68 -17.27 17.75
CA GLN A 483 7.19 -15.89 17.98
C GLN A 483 5.78 -15.70 17.41
N LEU A 484 4.88 -16.65 17.70
CA LEU A 484 3.49 -16.61 17.22
C LEU A 484 2.54 -15.89 18.21
N ASN A 485 3.05 -14.95 19.00
CA ASN A 485 2.30 -14.24 20.05
C ASN A 485 1.57 -15.18 21.05
N LEU A 486 2.17 -16.34 21.34
CA LEU A 486 1.65 -17.34 22.28
C LEU A 486 2.26 -17.16 23.68
N SER A 487 1.83 -16.13 24.42
CA SER A 487 2.38 -15.81 25.75
C SER A 487 2.22 -16.94 26.80
N THR A 488 1.29 -17.86 26.58
CA THR A 488 1.05 -19.01 27.46
C THR A 488 1.96 -20.21 27.17
N LEU A 489 2.66 -20.22 26.02
CA LEU A 489 3.50 -21.33 25.57
C LEU A 489 4.99 -20.98 25.80
N PRO A 490 5.70 -21.68 26.70
CA PRO A 490 7.13 -21.49 26.92
C PRO A 490 7.96 -21.75 25.66
N LEU A 491 9.08 -21.05 25.48
CA LEU A 491 9.94 -21.17 24.29
C LEU A 491 10.64 -22.53 24.17
N ASP A 492 10.83 -23.22 25.29
CA ASP A 492 11.42 -24.55 25.41
C ASP A 492 10.39 -25.70 25.30
N ALA A 493 9.10 -25.39 25.09
CA ALA A 493 8.08 -26.41 24.87
C ALA A 493 8.36 -27.22 23.57
N PRO A 494 8.34 -28.58 23.62
CA PRO A 494 8.68 -29.42 22.47
C PRO A 494 7.85 -29.16 21.21
N ILE A 495 6.58 -28.74 21.36
CA ILE A 495 5.65 -28.47 20.26
C ILE A 495 6.16 -27.41 19.27
N TRP A 496 7.08 -26.52 19.67
CA TRP A 496 7.64 -25.50 18.77
C TRP A 496 8.31 -26.09 17.54
N THR A 497 8.90 -27.28 17.63
CA THR A 497 9.49 -27.96 16.46
C THR A 497 8.43 -28.20 15.38
N THR A 498 7.26 -28.69 15.78
CA THR A 498 6.12 -28.93 14.88
C THR A 498 5.55 -27.62 14.36
N LEU A 499 5.33 -26.63 15.23
CA LEU A 499 4.76 -25.34 14.83
C LEU A 499 5.65 -24.60 13.83
N ASN A 500 6.97 -24.62 14.03
CA ASN A 500 7.92 -23.98 13.12
C ASN A 500 7.96 -24.67 11.75
N ALA A 501 7.88 -26.01 11.72
CA ALA A 501 7.79 -26.76 10.46
C ALA A 501 6.49 -26.46 9.71
N GLN A 502 5.37 -26.38 10.43
CA GLN A 502 4.07 -26.00 9.87
C GLN A 502 4.08 -24.56 9.34
N LEU A 503 4.67 -23.63 10.09
CA LEU A 503 4.81 -22.24 9.70
C LEU A 503 5.61 -22.10 8.40
N ALA A 504 6.72 -22.82 8.27
CA ALA A 504 7.55 -22.80 7.07
C ALA A 504 6.82 -23.31 5.82
N ALA A 505 5.84 -24.22 6.00
CA ALA A 505 5.01 -24.74 4.92
C ALA A 505 3.69 -23.96 4.73
N PHE A 506 3.42 -22.95 5.57
CA PHE A 506 2.14 -22.26 5.60
C PHE A 506 1.92 -21.39 4.37
N SER A 507 0.70 -21.40 3.84
CA SER A 507 0.24 -20.51 2.78
C SER A 507 -1.16 -20.00 3.11
N TRP A 508 -1.63 -18.97 2.40
CA TRP A 508 -2.99 -18.46 2.56
C TRP A 508 -4.08 -19.49 2.24
N GLN A 509 -3.77 -20.56 1.51
CA GLN A 509 -4.70 -21.65 1.15
C GLN A 509 -4.69 -22.79 2.15
N THR A 510 -3.72 -22.81 3.06
CA THR A 510 -3.58 -23.86 4.05
C THR A 510 -4.77 -23.78 5.00
N ASP A 511 -5.59 -24.84 5.04
CA ASP A 511 -6.69 -24.93 6.00
C ASP A 511 -6.12 -25.06 7.41
N PRO A 512 -6.30 -24.05 8.28
CA PRO A 512 -5.75 -24.07 9.63
C PRO A 512 -6.25 -25.23 10.48
N ALA A 513 -7.44 -25.77 10.19
CA ALA A 513 -7.98 -26.96 10.88
C ALA A 513 -7.16 -28.23 10.60
N THR A 514 -6.32 -28.23 9.57
CA THR A 514 -5.39 -29.34 9.27
C THR A 514 -4.04 -29.19 9.97
N LEU A 515 -3.69 -27.99 10.43
CA LEU A 515 -2.42 -27.73 11.11
C LEU A 515 -2.45 -28.24 12.54
N TYR A 516 -3.53 -27.98 13.26
CA TYR A 516 -3.68 -28.48 14.61
C TYR A 516 -5.12 -28.91 14.88
N GLN A 517 -5.33 -30.20 15.10
CA GLN A 517 -6.61 -30.74 15.53
C GLN A 517 -6.55 -30.99 17.03
N ASN A 518 -7.32 -30.21 17.80
CA ASN A 518 -7.58 -30.57 19.19
C ASN A 518 -8.58 -31.74 19.18
N THR A 519 -8.08 -32.97 19.16
CA THR A 519 -8.89 -34.20 19.12
C THR A 519 -9.65 -34.47 20.43
N ALA A 520 -9.52 -33.58 21.43
CA ALA A 520 -9.98 -33.78 22.80
C ALA A 520 -9.41 -35.04 23.49
N ILE A 521 -8.37 -35.64 22.90
CA ILE A 521 -7.56 -36.71 23.48
C ILE A 521 -6.24 -36.09 23.93
N ASP A 522 -5.81 -36.38 25.15
CA ASP A 522 -4.66 -35.73 25.79
C ASP A 522 -3.37 -36.60 25.76
N SER A 523 -3.28 -37.50 24.80
CA SER A 523 -2.10 -38.35 24.59
C SER A 523 -0.86 -37.57 24.13
N ASP A 524 -1.05 -36.38 23.58
CA ASP A 524 0.00 -35.45 23.12
C ASP A 524 0.34 -34.36 24.16
N ALA A 525 -0.32 -34.34 25.33
CA ALA A 525 -0.21 -33.24 26.30
C ALA A 525 1.23 -32.90 26.71
N ALA A 526 2.11 -33.91 26.77
CA ALA A 526 3.53 -33.73 27.09
C ALA A 526 4.26 -32.77 26.13
N GLN A 527 3.85 -32.67 24.86
CA GLN A 527 4.47 -31.75 23.90
C GLN A 527 4.22 -30.28 24.23
N PHE A 528 3.17 -30.01 25.02
CA PHE A 528 2.75 -28.67 25.41
C PHE A 528 3.25 -28.30 26.79
N LEU A 529 4.03 -29.15 27.47
CA LEU A 529 4.48 -28.98 28.85
C LEU A 529 6.01 -28.92 28.91
N THR A 530 6.52 -28.30 29.97
CA THR A 530 7.96 -28.13 30.26
C THR A 530 8.27 -28.59 31.68
N ASP A 531 9.55 -28.78 31.99
CA ASP A 531 9.98 -29.23 33.32
C ASP A 531 9.70 -28.19 34.43
N ALA A 532 9.56 -26.92 34.06
CA ALA A 532 9.24 -25.83 34.98
C ALA A 532 7.73 -25.62 35.20
N ASP A 533 6.86 -26.32 34.48
CA ASP A 533 5.43 -26.04 34.53
C ASP A 533 4.79 -26.46 35.85
N THR A 534 3.97 -25.54 36.37
CA THR A 534 3.09 -25.78 37.51
C THR A 534 1.67 -25.29 37.23
N ALA A 535 0.66 -25.95 37.79
CA ALA A 535 -0.74 -25.57 37.65
C ALA A 535 -1.54 -25.82 38.93
N THR A 536 -2.58 -25.01 39.12
CA THR A 536 -3.55 -25.14 40.21
C THR A 536 -4.89 -25.58 39.65
N VAL A 537 -5.53 -26.53 40.35
CA VAL A 537 -6.89 -26.98 40.06
C VAL A 537 -7.84 -26.39 41.10
N THR A 538 -8.82 -25.62 40.64
CA THR A 538 -9.86 -25.05 41.51
C THR A 538 -11.18 -25.77 41.26
N TYR A 539 -11.83 -26.20 42.34
CA TYR A 539 -13.20 -26.71 42.31
C TYR A 539 -14.16 -25.69 42.93
N THR A 540 -15.19 -25.31 42.18
CA THR A 540 -16.29 -24.48 42.68
C THR A 540 -17.58 -25.28 42.58
N ALA A 541 -18.25 -25.47 43.72
CA ALA A 541 -19.51 -26.18 43.77
C ALA A 541 -20.59 -25.49 42.88
N PRO A 542 -21.50 -26.26 42.25
CA PRO A 542 -21.67 -27.71 42.40
C PRO A 542 -20.75 -28.59 41.51
N SER A 543 -20.07 -28.06 40.49
CA SER A 543 -19.35 -28.94 39.52
C SER A 543 -18.29 -28.25 38.65
N THR A 544 -17.89 -27.01 38.94
CA THR A 544 -16.95 -26.27 38.08
C THR A 544 -15.51 -26.62 38.44
N VAL A 545 -14.76 -27.19 37.49
CA VAL A 545 -13.31 -27.41 37.60
C VAL A 545 -12.59 -26.44 36.68
N ALA A 546 -11.69 -25.63 37.24
CA ALA A 546 -10.86 -24.68 36.51
C ALA A 546 -9.37 -25.00 36.73
N VAL A 547 -8.57 -24.82 35.68
CA VAL A 547 -7.11 -24.99 35.74
C VAL A 547 -6.44 -23.67 35.38
N ALA A 548 -5.57 -23.20 36.27
CA ALA A 548 -4.81 -21.97 36.09
C ALA A 548 -3.30 -22.25 36.22
N ARG A 549 -2.48 -21.42 35.55
CA ARG A 549 -1.03 -21.43 35.72
C ARG A 549 -0.68 -20.76 37.05
N GLY A 550 0.11 -21.42 37.90
CA GLY A 550 0.41 -20.94 39.25
C GLY A 550 -0.84 -20.89 40.14
N GLY A 551 -0.81 -20.11 41.23
CA GLY A 551 -1.90 -20.01 42.23
C GLY A 551 -1.47 -20.47 43.61
N ALA A 552 -2.43 -20.59 44.54
CA ALA A 552 -2.16 -21.16 45.86
C ALA A 552 -1.97 -22.68 45.75
N ASN A 553 -0.85 -23.19 46.27
CA ASN A 553 -0.47 -24.61 46.25
C ASN A 553 -0.42 -25.23 44.83
N PRO A 554 0.36 -24.65 43.91
CA PRO A 554 0.44 -25.16 42.54
C PRO A 554 1.18 -26.51 42.52
N ARG A 555 0.73 -27.43 41.66
CA ARG A 555 1.37 -28.74 41.47
C ARG A 555 2.32 -28.72 40.28
N ALA A 556 3.43 -29.44 40.39
CA ALA A 556 4.30 -29.71 39.24
C ALA A 556 3.54 -30.55 38.21
N VAL A 557 3.56 -30.11 36.96
CA VAL A 557 2.85 -30.76 35.84
C VAL A 557 3.77 -31.00 34.65
N SER A 558 5.06 -31.20 34.91
CA SER A 558 6.03 -31.54 33.87
C SER A 558 5.66 -32.84 33.15
N PRO A 559 6.22 -33.10 31.94
CA PRO A 559 6.03 -34.37 31.25
C PRO A 559 6.32 -35.60 32.13
N ALA A 560 7.36 -35.52 32.97
CA ALA A 560 7.70 -36.58 33.92
C ALA A 560 6.65 -36.74 35.03
N ALA A 561 6.15 -35.63 35.59
CA ALA A 561 5.11 -35.65 36.62
C ALA A 561 3.78 -36.22 36.08
N LEU A 562 3.39 -35.81 34.87
CA LEU A 562 2.22 -36.35 34.18
C LEU A 562 2.37 -37.86 33.94
N SER A 563 3.52 -38.30 33.42
CA SER A 563 3.78 -39.72 33.18
C SER A 563 3.71 -40.53 34.48
N ALA A 564 4.32 -40.06 35.56
CA ALA A 564 4.27 -40.73 36.86
C ALA A 564 2.85 -40.79 37.44
N ALA A 565 2.07 -39.72 37.30
CA ALA A 565 0.68 -39.68 37.74
C ALA A 565 -0.20 -40.68 36.97
N LEU A 566 -0.04 -40.76 35.65
CA LEU A 566 -0.75 -41.75 34.82
C LEU A 566 -0.36 -43.18 35.19
N THR A 567 0.92 -43.46 35.42
CA THR A 567 1.38 -44.77 35.91
C THR A 567 0.76 -45.12 37.26
N THR A 568 0.64 -44.15 38.16
CA THR A 568 0.03 -44.34 39.49
C THR A 568 -1.47 -44.65 39.39
N LEU A 569 -2.20 -44.02 38.46
CA LEU A 569 -3.62 -44.30 38.24
C LEU A 569 -3.86 -45.64 37.53
N GLY A 570 -2.89 -46.12 36.74
CA GLY A 570 -2.96 -47.41 36.04
C GLY A 570 -4.25 -47.54 35.21
N GLY A 571 -5.00 -48.63 35.40
CA GLY A 571 -6.27 -48.87 34.70
C GLY A 571 -7.40 -47.89 35.04
N SER A 572 -7.24 -47.06 36.07
CA SER A 572 -8.19 -46.00 36.45
C SER A 572 -7.83 -44.63 35.86
N ALA A 573 -6.77 -44.55 35.04
CA ALA A 573 -6.41 -43.31 34.36
C ALA A 573 -7.56 -42.88 33.42
N PRO A 574 -8.02 -41.61 33.48
CA PRO A 574 -9.03 -41.11 32.55
C PRO A 574 -8.51 -41.13 31.11
N ALA A 575 -9.39 -41.10 30.10
CA ALA A 575 -8.99 -41.12 28.69
C ALA A 575 -8.88 -39.72 28.05
N SER A 576 -9.54 -38.73 28.67
CA SER A 576 -9.56 -37.34 28.21
C SER A 576 -9.61 -36.35 29.36
N TYR A 577 -9.33 -35.07 29.09
CA TYR A 577 -9.50 -33.99 30.07
C TYR A 577 -10.93 -33.87 30.60
N ASN A 578 -11.94 -34.18 29.79
CA ASN A 578 -13.33 -34.19 30.25
C ASN A 578 -13.58 -35.31 31.26
N ASP A 579 -13.04 -36.51 31.00
CA ASP A 579 -13.12 -37.63 31.94
C ASP A 579 -12.34 -37.34 33.21
N ALA A 580 -11.17 -36.71 33.10
CA ALA A 580 -10.36 -36.30 34.23
C ALA A 580 -11.11 -35.28 35.11
N LYS A 581 -11.78 -34.28 34.52
CA LYS A 581 -12.63 -33.34 35.27
C LYS A 581 -13.79 -34.07 35.96
N ALA A 582 -14.48 -34.96 35.25
CA ALA A 582 -15.60 -35.71 35.82
C ALA A 582 -15.16 -36.58 37.00
N ALA A 583 -14.05 -37.31 36.85
CA ALA A 583 -13.43 -38.09 37.92
C ALA A 583 -13.01 -37.20 39.10
N TYR A 584 -12.47 -36.02 38.84
CA TYR A 584 -12.06 -35.07 39.89
C TYR A 584 -13.24 -34.50 40.67
N VAL A 585 -14.37 -34.21 40.00
CA VAL A 585 -15.62 -33.82 40.64
C VAL A 585 -16.16 -34.97 41.49
N ALA A 586 -16.17 -36.19 40.97
CA ALA A 586 -16.63 -37.38 41.68
C ALA A 586 -15.77 -37.71 42.92
N ALA A 587 -14.49 -37.34 42.91
CA ALA A 587 -13.56 -37.56 44.00
C ALA A 587 -13.55 -36.44 45.07
N GLN A 588 -14.39 -35.40 44.94
CA GLN A 588 -14.50 -34.35 45.95
C GLN A 588 -15.06 -34.90 47.28
N PRO A 589 -14.65 -34.33 48.44
CA PRO A 589 -13.76 -33.18 48.62
C PRO A 589 -12.26 -33.54 48.67
N SER A 590 -11.87 -34.79 48.38
CA SER A 590 -10.50 -35.28 48.61
C SER A 590 -9.97 -36.09 47.41
N PRO A 591 -9.77 -35.45 46.25
CA PRO A 591 -9.18 -36.10 45.08
C PRO A 591 -7.73 -36.52 45.34
N SER A 592 -7.30 -37.61 44.71
CA SER A 592 -5.90 -38.08 44.83
C SER A 592 -4.92 -37.10 44.17
N GLU A 593 -3.67 -37.13 44.62
CA GLU A 593 -2.61 -36.30 44.05
C GLU A 593 -2.35 -36.63 42.57
N ALA A 594 -2.36 -37.91 42.21
CA ALA A 594 -2.18 -38.33 40.83
C ALA A 594 -3.31 -37.83 39.92
N LEU A 595 -4.58 -37.95 40.35
CA LEU A 595 -5.72 -37.43 39.60
C LEU A 595 -5.67 -35.90 39.46
N THR A 596 -5.30 -35.19 40.54
CA THR A 596 -5.14 -33.74 40.52
C THR A 596 -4.05 -33.31 39.54
N THR A 597 -2.93 -34.03 39.49
CA THR A 597 -1.81 -33.76 38.56
C THR A 597 -2.23 -33.98 37.10
N VAL A 598 -2.97 -35.05 36.80
CA VAL A 598 -3.50 -35.30 35.45
C VAL A 598 -4.46 -34.19 35.01
N VAL A 599 -5.41 -33.81 35.86
CA VAL A 599 -6.35 -32.70 35.58
C VAL A 599 -5.59 -31.39 35.33
N ALA A 600 -4.61 -31.08 36.17
CA ALA A 600 -3.79 -29.87 36.06
C ALA A 600 -2.98 -29.85 34.76
N ALA A 601 -2.27 -30.94 34.45
CA ALA A 601 -1.42 -31.04 33.27
C ALA A 601 -2.23 -30.97 31.97
N TRP A 602 -3.32 -31.75 31.88
CA TRP A 602 -4.19 -31.74 30.70
C TRP A 602 -4.94 -30.42 30.56
N GLY A 603 -5.42 -29.82 31.65
CA GLY A 603 -6.04 -28.50 31.58
C GLY A 603 -5.09 -27.41 31.07
N LEU A 604 -3.84 -27.42 31.52
CA LEU A 604 -2.81 -26.49 31.03
C LEU A 604 -2.47 -26.74 29.55
N ALA A 605 -2.30 -28.01 29.16
CA ALA A 605 -2.08 -28.38 27.76
C ALA A 605 -3.25 -27.95 26.87
N GLN A 606 -4.50 -28.23 27.27
CA GLN A 606 -5.71 -27.82 26.54
C GLN A 606 -5.80 -26.29 26.40
N ASN A 607 -5.43 -25.51 27.42
CA ASN A 607 -5.36 -24.05 27.32
C ASN A 607 -4.35 -23.56 26.27
N ARG A 608 -3.18 -24.22 26.18
CA ARG A 608 -2.14 -23.92 25.18
C ARG A 608 -2.58 -24.32 23.77
N LYS A 609 -3.16 -25.52 23.62
CA LYS A 609 -3.76 -26.03 22.37
C LYS A 609 -4.83 -25.08 21.82
N ASN A 610 -5.74 -24.62 22.69
CA ASN A 610 -6.77 -23.64 22.31
C ASN A 610 -6.16 -22.29 21.89
N SER A 611 -5.05 -21.88 22.52
CA SER A 611 -4.32 -20.66 22.13
C SER A 611 -3.66 -20.81 20.76
N ILE A 612 -3.07 -21.97 20.46
CA ILE A 612 -2.50 -22.30 19.15
C ILE A 612 -3.59 -22.26 18.06
N ASN A 613 -4.73 -22.92 18.30
CA ASN A 613 -5.87 -22.89 17.36
C ASN A 613 -6.36 -21.47 17.07
N ARG A 614 -6.47 -20.63 18.11
CA ARG A 614 -6.87 -19.23 17.96
C ARG A 614 -5.86 -18.43 17.13
N VAL A 615 -4.57 -18.65 17.34
CA VAL A 615 -3.49 -17.94 16.62
C VAL A 615 -3.41 -18.35 15.15
N TRP A 616 -3.58 -19.63 14.84
CA TRP A 616 -3.70 -20.07 13.44
C TRP A 616 -4.94 -19.48 12.77
N GLY A 617 -6.08 -19.50 13.46
CA GLY A 617 -7.33 -18.84 13.08
C GLY A 617 -7.85 -19.23 11.70
N ASN A 618 -8.35 -18.27 10.93
CA ASN A 618 -8.85 -18.50 9.57
C ASN A 618 -8.64 -17.24 8.69
N ALA A 619 -8.81 -17.40 7.38
CA ALA A 619 -8.58 -16.33 6.40
C ALA A 619 -9.49 -15.10 6.58
N THR A 620 -10.64 -15.22 7.26
CA THR A 620 -11.57 -14.13 7.52
C THR A 620 -11.39 -13.46 8.89
N THR A 621 -10.36 -13.87 9.64
CA THR A 621 -10.01 -13.33 10.97
C THR A 621 -8.65 -12.63 10.91
N PRO A 622 -8.59 -11.31 10.64
CA PRO A 622 -7.35 -10.57 10.49
C PRO A 622 -6.35 -10.70 11.65
N SER A 623 -6.84 -10.97 12.86
CA SER A 623 -6.05 -11.22 14.08
C SER A 623 -5.53 -12.65 14.21
N SER A 624 -5.17 -13.30 13.09
CA SER A 624 -4.63 -14.66 13.04
C SER A 624 -3.62 -14.83 11.90
N ILE A 625 -2.75 -15.84 11.98
CA ILE A 625 -1.74 -16.13 10.94
C ILE A 625 -2.40 -16.36 9.57
N ALA A 626 -3.50 -17.10 9.53
CA ALA A 626 -4.25 -17.29 8.29
C ALA A 626 -4.86 -15.98 7.77
N GLY A 627 -5.38 -15.14 8.67
CA GLY A 627 -5.87 -13.80 8.32
C GLY A 627 -4.77 -12.87 7.79
N GLY A 628 -3.59 -12.87 8.39
CA GLY A 628 -2.45 -12.07 7.93
C GLY A 628 -1.91 -12.54 6.57
N ALA A 629 -1.89 -13.85 6.31
CA ALA A 629 -1.59 -14.38 4.99
C ALA A 629 -2.68 -14.04 3.95
N ALA A 630 -3.96 -14.10 4.36
CA ALA A 630 -5.08 -13.68 3.53
C ALA A 630 -5.04 -12.17 3.21
N ALA A 631 -4.63 -11.33 4.15
CA ALA A 631 -4.44 -9.89 3.96
C ALA A 631 -3.39 -9.61 2.86
N LYS A 632 -2.22 -10.26 2.94
CA LYS A 632 -1.18 -10.19 1.89
C LYS A 632 -1.70 -10.69 0.55
N ARG A 633 -2.42 -11.81 0.54
CA ARG A 633 -3.03 -12.36 -0.67
C ARG A 633 -4.06 -11.39 -1.27
N ALA A 634 -4.89 -10.78 -0.44
CA ALA A 634 -5.89 -9.82 -0.87
C ALA A 634 -5.23 -8.57 -1.46
N ALA A 635 -4.06 -8.15 -0.97
CA ALA A 635 -3.28 -7.09 -1.60
C ALA A 635 -2.80 -7.51 -2.99
N GLU A 636 -2.26 -8.73 -3.16
CA GLU A 636 -1.90 -9.25 -4.49
C GLU A 636 -3.10 -9.22 -5.46
N VAL A 637 -4.25 -9.70 -4.98
CA VAL A 637 -5.48 -9.74 -5.76
C VAL A 637 -5.93 -8.34 -6.11
N PHE A 638 -5.85 -7.40 -5.15
CA PHE A 638 -6.18 -5.99 -5.27
C PHE A 638 -5.35 -5.31 -6.36
N PHE A 639 -4.03 -5.51 -6.39
CA PHE A 639 -3.16 -4.90 -7.39
C PHE A 639 -3.17 -5.61 -8.74
N GLY A 640 -3.40 -6.93 -8.77
CA GLY A 640 -3.34 -7.76 -9.96
C GLY A 640 -4.51 -7.61 -10.95
N GLY A 641 -4.99 -6.39 -11.18
CA GLY A 641 -6.16 -6.02 -11.99
C GLY A 641 -6.73 -4.65 -11.63
N LEU A 642 -5.88 -3.65 -11.41
CA LEU A 642 -6.34 -2.27 -11.17
C LEU A 642 -6.44 -1.49 -12.48
N PRO A 643 -7.30 -0.47 -12.55
CA PRO A 643 -8.60 -0.29 -11.89
C PRO A 643 -9.69 -1.14 -12.57
N GLY A 644 -9.35 -1.86 -13.65
CA GLY A 644 -10.25 -2.74 -14.38
C GLY A 644 -10.06 -4.18 -13.94
N GLY A 645 -11.16 -4.86 -13.61
CA GLY A 645 -11.16 -6.25 -13.17
C GLY A 645 -10.32 -7.17 -14.06
N VAL A 646 -9.96 -8.35 -13.55
CA VAL A 646 -9.09 -9.26 -14.28
C VAL A 646 -9.76 -9.77 -15.54
N VAL A 647 -9.01 -9.72 -16.65
CA VAL A 647 -9.40 -10.44 -17.87
C VAL A 647 -9.22 -11.93 -17.58
N SER A 648 -10.30 -12.57 -17.15
CA SER A 648 -10.34 -14.01 -16.92
C SER A 648 -10.22 -14.77 -18.25
N THR A 649 -9.78 -16.02 -18.22
CA THR A 649 -9.93 -16.92 -19.38
C THR A 649 -11.40 -17.31 -19.54
N GLN A 650 -11.99 -17.08 -20.71
CA GLN A 650 -13.35 -17.55 -21.04
C GLN A 650 -13.32 -18.75 -21.98
N THR A 651 -14.10 -19.78 -21.65
CA THR A 651 -14.33 -20.95 -22.53
C THR A 651 -15.80 -21.00 -22.91
N VAL A 652 -16.10 -20.95 -24.21
CA VAL A 652 -17.48 -21.06 -24.72
C VAL A 652 -17.69 -22.47 -25.25
N THR A 653 -18.80 -23.09 -24.85
CA THR A 653 -19.27 -24.38 -25.37
C THR A 653 -20.58 -24.17 -26.12
N ALA A 654 -20.59 -24.50 -27.41
CA ALA A 654 -21.73 -24.34 -28.32
C ALA A 654 -21.79 -25.56 -29.25
N ASP A 655 -22.20 -26.70 -28.70
CA ASP A 655 -22.21 -27.96 -29.44
C ASP A 655 -23.33 -27.98 -30.49
N PRO A 656 -23.09 -28.59 -31.67
CA PRO A 656 -24.14 -28.76 -32.68
C PRO A 656 -25.33 -29.58 -32.15
N PHE A 657 -26.54 -29.20 -32.54
CA PHE A 657 -27.76 -29.94 -32.20
C PHE A 657 -28.71 -30.09 -33.39
N LYS A 658 -29.67 -31.00 -33.30
CA LYS A 658 -30.57 -31.33 -34.40
C LYS A 658 -31.70 -30.31 -34.52
N ALA A 659 -32.04 -29.95 -35.75
CA ALA A 659 -33.17 -29.09 -36.06
C ALA A 659 -34.46 -29.61 -35.43
N GLY A 660 -35.24 -28.73 -34.82
CA GLY A 660 -36.46 -29.10 -34.10
C GLY A 660 -36.26 -29.61 -32.65
N THR A 661 -35.02 -29.68 -32.16
CA THR A 661 -34.72 -30.00 -30.74
C THR A 661 -34.18 -28.78 -29.99
N ASN A 662 -34.25 -28.78 -28.66
CA ASN A 662 -33.69 -27.71 -27.84
C ASN A 662 -32.16 -27.82 -27.81
N GLY A 663 -31.48 -26.68 -27.95
CA GLY A 663 -30.01 -26.57 -27.85
C GLY A 663 -29.56 -25.84 -26.60
N SER A 664 -28.25 -25.68 -26.43
CA SER A 664 -27.69 -24.80 -25.39
C SER A 664 -26.38 -24.15 -25.82
N ILE A 665 -26.10 -22.97 -25.28
CA ILE A 665 -24.78 -22.33 -25.32
C ILE A 665 -24.40 -22.04 -23.87
N SER A 666 -23.17 -22.32 -23.49
CA SER A 666 -22.64 -21.98 -22.18
C SER A 666 -21.28 -21.31 -22.26
N ILE A 667 -20.97 -20.53 -21.23
CA ILE A 667 -19.66 -19.89 -21.06
C ILE A 667 -19.16 -20.11 -19.65
N ALA A 668 -17.97 -20.68 -19.54
CA ALA A 668 -17.21 -20.77 -18.30
C ALA A 668 -16.25 -19.57 -18.22
N ILE A 669 -16.27 -18.90 -17.09
CA ILE A 669 -15.37 -17.78 -16.76
C ILE A 669 -14.42 -18.32 -15.70
N ALA A 670 -13.13 -18.45 -16.04
CA ALA A 670 -12.17 -19.06 -15.13
C ALA A 670 -12.07 -18.27 -13.81
N ASN A 671 -12.08 -19.00 -12.69
CA ASN A 671 -11.76 -18.46 -11.38
C ASN A 671 -10.22 -18.29 -11.28
N GLU A 672 -9.69 -17.37 -12.08
CA GLU A 672 -8.28 -17.07 -12.03
C GLU A 672 -8.00 -16.31 -10.75
N TYR A 673 -7.03 -16.84 -9.98
CA TYR A 673 -6.54 -16.23 -8.75
C TYR A 673 -7.57 -16.15 -7.61
N GLY A 674 -8.60 -17.01 -7.60
CA GLY A 674 -9.60 -17.05 -6.50
C GLY A 674 -10.75 -16.06 -6.65
N ARG A 675 -10.89 -15.42 -7.82
CA ARG A 675 -11.95 -14.46 -8.14
C ARG A 675 -13.22 -15.18 -8.58
N VAL A 676 -14.35 -14.85 -7.94
CA VAL A 676 -15.65 -15.45 -8.24
C VAL A 676 -16.46 -14.46 -9.09
N PRO A 677 -16.65 -14.72 -10.40
CA PRO A 677 -17.43 -13.84 -11.27
C PRO A 677 -18.90 -13.78 -10.83
N ALA A 678 -19.47 -12.58 -10.82
CA ALA A 678 -20.84 -12.28 -10.41
C ALA A 678 -21.61 -11.48 -11.47
N GLY A 679 -22.94 -11.47 -11.39
CA GLY A 679 -23.79 -10.77 -12.36
C GLY A 679 -24.17 -11.63 -13.58
N ASP A 680 -24.69 -10.98 -14.62
CA ASP A 680 -25.32 -11.64 -15.75
C ASP A 680 -24.46 -11.60 -17.02
N VAL A 681 -24.56 -12.67 -17.82
CA VAL A 681 -24.10 -12.71 -19.21
C VAL A 681 -25.31 -12.57 -20.12
N SER A 682 -25.20 -11.74 -21.15
CA SER A 682 -26.19 -11.62 -22.22
C SER A 682 -25.80 -12.46 -23.44
N LEU A 683 -26.80 -13.02 -24.14
CA LEU A 683 -26.67 -13.78 -25.37
C LEU A 683 -27.52 -13.17 -26.48
N VAL A 684 -26.95 -13.07 -27.67
CA VAL A 684 -27.65 -12.76 -28.93
C VAL A 684 -27.27 -13.79 -29.97
N VAL A 685 -28.25 -14.40 -30.63
CA VAL A 685 -28.06 -15.35 -31.75
C VAL A 685 -28.72 -14.80 -33.02
N LYS A 686 -28.01 -14.89 -34.15
CA LYS A 686 -28.43 -14.36 -35.45
C LYS A 686 -28.35 -15.40 -36.56
N GLN A 687 -29.24 -15.29 -37.54
CA GLN A 687 -29.19 -16.04 -38.79
C GLN A 687 -29.30 -15.06 -39.96
N GLY A 688 -28.33 -15.06 -40.88
CA GLY A 688 -28.34 -14.14 -42.03
C GLY A 688 -28.40 -12.65 -41.63
N GLY A 689 -27.87 -12.29 -40.47
CA GLY A 689 -27.89 -10.93 -39.92
C GLY A 689 -29.13 -10.58 -39.08
N ALA A 690 -30.20 -11.38 -39.11
CA ALA A 690 -31.40 -11.18 -38.31
C ALA A 690 -31.27 -11.84 -36.93
N THR A 691 -31.66 -11.15 -35.85
CA THR A 691 -31.69 -11.71 -34.50
C THR A 691 -32.83 -12.71 -34.36
N VAL A 692 -32.50 -13.93 -33.94
CA VAL A 692 -33.47 -15.03 -33.77
C VAL A 692 -33.64 -15.45 -32.30
N VAL A 693 -32.64 -15.22 -31.44
CA VAL A 693 -32.71 -15.48 -30.00
C VAL A 693 -31.98 -14.37 -29.24
N THR A 694 -32.56 -13.94 -28.12
CA THR A 694 -31.88 -13.14 -27.08
C THR A 694 -32.09 -13.80 -25.73
N GLY A 695 -31.11 -13.67 -24.82
CA GLY A 695 -31.21 -14.22 -23.47
C GLY A 695 -30.28 -13.51 -22.48
N SER A 696 -30.58 -13.65 -21.19
CA SER A 696 -29.72 -13.27 -20.07
C SER A 696 -29.64 -14.44 -19.10
N ALA A 697 -28.46 -14.71 -18.55
CA ALA A 697 -28.25 -15.76 -17.56
C ALA A 697 -27.25 -15.31 -16.50
N THR A 698 -27.61 -15.48 -15.23
CA THR A 698 -26.74 -15.20 -14.09
C THR A 698 -25.59 -16.19 -14.01
N VAL A 699 -24.40 -15.72 -13.65
CA VAL A 699 -23.22 -16.56 -13.43
C VAL A 699 -23.40 -17.34 -12.12
N VAL A 700 -23.38 -18.68 -12.22
CA VAL A 700 -23.44 -19.61 -11.09
C VAL A 700 -22.30 -20.61 -11.22
N GLY A 701 -21.51 -20.81 -10.16
CA GLY A 701 -20.39 -21.75 -10.19
C GLY A 701 -19.30 -21.39 -11.21
N ASN A 702 -19.10 -20.10 -11.48
CA ASN A 702 -18.20 -19.56 -12.49
C ASN A 702 -18.61 -19.84 -13.96
N ALA A 703 -19.89 -20.11 -14.22
CA ALA A 703 -20.41 -20.29 -15.56
C ALA A 703 -21.82 -19.69 -15.74
N ALA A 704 -22.17 -19.34 -16.98
CA ALA A 704 -23.53 -18.99 -17.38
C ALA A 704 -23.97 -19.92 -18.52
N SER A 705 -25.24 -20.34 -18.50
CA SER A 705 -25.80 -21.28 -19.48
C SER A 705 -27.14 -20.79 -20.01
N PHE A 706 -27.33 -20.92 -21.33
CA PHE A 706 -28.51 -20.44 -22.05
C PHE A 706 -29.17 -21.63 -22.77
N ALA A 707 -30.45 -21.85 -22.50
CA ALA A 707 -31.27 -22.77 -23.28
C ALA A 707 -31.71 -22.08 -24.59
N LEU A 708 -31.57 -22.78 -25.71
CA LEU A 708 -32.02 -22.32 -27.02
C LEU A 708 -33.31 -23.02 -27.42
N PRO A 709 -34.29 -22.28 -27.99
CA PRO A 709 -35.49 -22.90 -28.55
C PRO A 709 -35.13 -23.77 -29.77
N PRO A 710 -36.07 -24.61 -30.25
CA PRO A 710 -35.89 -25.32 -31.50
C PRO A 710 -35.58 -24.38 -32.66
N LEU A 711 -34.44 -24.59 -33.32
CA LEU A 711 -34.01 -23.81 -34.48
C LEU A 711 -34.09 -24.66 -35.75
N ALA A 712 -34.22 -23.99 -36.90
CA ALA A 712 -34.13 -24.63 -38.21
C ALA A 712 -32.69 -25.07 -38.50
N ALA A 713 -32.52 -26.02 -39.42
CA ALA A 713 -31.18 -26.42 -39.85
C ALA A 713 -30.43 -25.23 -40.48
N GLY A 714 -29.18 -25.03 -40.10
CA GLY A 714 -28.39 -23.89 -40.59
C GLY A 714 -27.25 -23.48 -39.66
N SER A 715 -26.48 -22.50 -40.12
CA SER A 715 -25.41 -21.86 -39.34
C SER A 715 -25.93 -20.58 -38.72
N TYR A 716 -25.66 -20.40 -37.43
CA TYR A 716 -26.07 -19.24 -36.64
C TYR A 716 -24.84 -18.56 -36.04
N ASP A 717 -24.82 -17.23 -36.04
CA ASP A 717 -23.79 -16.47 -35.33
C ASP A 717 -24.29 -16.15 -33.93
N TYR A 718 -23.46 -16.32 -32.91
CA TYR A 718 -23.79 -15.89 -31.55
C TYR A 718 -22.82 -14.84 -31.03
N THR A 719 -23.29 -14.02 -30.10
CA THR A 719 -22.47 -13.09 -29.31
C THR A 719 -22.90 -13.17 -27.85
N LEU A 720 -21.93 -13.44 -26.99
CA LEU A 720 -22.04 -13.39 -25.54
C LEU A 720 -21.39 -12.11 -25.04
N ALA A 721 -22.00 -11.40 -24.10
CA ALA A 721 -21.40 -10.21 -23.49
C ALA A 721 -21.62 -10.22 -21.97
N TYR A 722 -20.52 -10.02 -21.26
CA TYR A 722 -20.47 -9.90 -19.81
C TYR A 722 -20.05 -8.47 -19.45
N ALA A 723 -20.82 -7.81 -18.59
CA ALA A 723 -20.62 -6.40 -18.24
C ALA A 723 -19.44 -6.16 -17.28
N GLY A 724 -18.85 -7.23 -16.73
CA GLY A 724 -17.83 -7.15 -15.69
C GLY A 724 -18.43 -7.04 -14.29
N ASP A 725 -17.57 -7.17 -13.29
CA ASP A 725 -17.88 -6.97 -11.86
C ASP A 725 -16.70 -6.28 -11.14
N ASP A 726 -16.69 -6.30 -9.81
CA ASP A 726 -15.64 -5.72 -8.95
C ASP A 726 -14.28 -6.45 -9.04
N GLN A 727 -14.26 -7.63 -9.66
CA GLN A 727 -13.10 -8.52 -9.73
C GLN A 727 -12.69 -8.88 -11.16
N ILE A 728 -13.59 -8.85 -12.14
CA ILE A 728 -13.46 -9.38 -13.50
C ILE A 728 -13.85 -8.30 -14.52
N ALA A 729 -13.00 -8.08 -15.53
CA ALA A 729 -13.27 -7.09 -16.57
C ALA A 729 -14.44 -7.52 -17.49
N PRO A 730 -15.17 -6.55 -18.08
CA PRO A 730 -16.13 -6.84 -19.13
C PRO A 730 -15.46 -7.54 -20.32
N PHE A 731 -16.21 -8.38 -21.01
CA PHE A 731 -15.76 -9.00 -22.24
C PHE A 731 -16.93 -9.32 -23.18
N SER A 732 -16.61 -9.55 -24.45
CA SER A 732 -17.53 -10.11 -25.43
C SER A 732 -16.88 -11.25 -26.21
N LYS A 733 -17.65 -12.30 -26.50
CA LYS A 733 -17.24 -13.46 -27.30
C LYS A 733 -18.26 -13.74 -28.39
N SER A 734 -17.79 -13.85 -29.62
CA SER A 734 -18.62 -14.26 -30.75
C SER A 734 -18.12 -15.59 -31.30
N GLY A 735 -19.04 -16.35 -31.90
CA GLY A 735 -18.75 -17.61 -32.55
C GLY A 735 -19.91 -18.06 -33.42
N SER A 736 -19.85 -19.31 -33.90
CA SER A 736 -20.90 -19.90 -34.72
C SER A 736 -21.43 -21.19 -34.11
N LEU A 737 -22.73 -21.39 -34.25
CA LEU A 737 -23.48 -22.57 -33.82
C LEU A 737 -24.06 -23.26 -35.05
N THR A 738 -23.82 -24.57 -35.15
CA THR A 738 -24.36 -25.38 -36.27
C THR A 738 -25.60 -26.14 -35.80
N VAL A 739 -26.71 -25.98 -36.52
CA VAL A 739 -27.91 -26.79 -36.34
C VAL A 739 -28.00 -27.77 -37.49
N THR A 740 -27.87 -29.06 -37.20
CA THR A 740 -27.87 -30.10 -38.24
C THR A 740 -29.31 -30.44 -38.65
N PRO A 741 -29.55 -30.85 -39.91
CA PRO A 741 -30.84 -31.38 -40.31
C PRO A 741 -31.35 -32.48 -39.37
N ALA A 742 -32.67 -32.56 -39.19
CA ALA A 742 -33.29 -33.70 -38.53
C ALA A 742 -32.98 -34.98 -39.33
N ASP A 743 -32.89 -36.13 -38.65
CA ASP A 743 -32.67 -37.41 -39.35
C ASP A 743 -33.78 -37.61 -40.38
N ALA A 744 -33.40 -37.88 -41.63
CA ALA A 744 -34.37 -38.23 -42.65
C ALA A 744 -35.07 -39.53 -42.24
N VAL A 745 -36.40 -39.53 -42.22
CA VAL A 745 -37.18 -40.76 -42.12
C VAL A 745 -36.95 -41.55 -43.43
N ILE A 746 -36.16 -42.62 -43.36
CA ILE A 746 -35.88 -43.49 -44.52
C ILE A 746 -36.98 -44.58 -44.59
N PRO A 747 -37.79 -44.68 -45.66
CA PRO A 747 -38.56 -45.88 -45.97
C PRO A 747 -37.65 -46.99 -46.55
N PRO A 748 -38.02 -48.28 -46.43
CA PRO A 748 -37.08 -49.40 -46.62
C PRO A 748 -36.64 -49.63 -48.09
N PRO A 749 -35.47 -50.24 -48.32
CA PRO A 749 -34.79 -50.21 -49.62
C PRO A 749 -35.11 -51.43 -50.51
N PRO A 750 -34.97 -51.32 -51.85
CA PRO A 750 -34.77 -52.47 -52.73
C PRO A 750 -33.29 -52.68 -53.10
N VAL A 751 -33.03 -53.93 -53.47
CA VAL A 751 -31.76 -54.67 -53.54
C VAL A 751 -30.90 -54.39 -54.79
N ASP A 752 -29.59 -54.30 -54.53
CA ASP A 752 -28.42 -54.90 -55.19
C ASP A 752 -28.25 -54.88 -56.73
N ARG A 753 -27.08 -54.38 -57.18
CA ARG A 753 -26.14 -55.05 -58.12
C ARG A 753 -24.81 -54.29 -58.23
N THR A 754 -23.73 -55.05 -58.22
CA THR A 754 -22.29 -54.67 -58.22
C THR A 754 -21.73 -54.45 -59.67
N PRO A 755 -20.40 -54.37 -59.94
CA PRO A 755 -19.72 -53.15 -60.45
C PRO A 755 -19.02 -53.31 -61.83
N VAL A 756 -18.73 -52.21 -62.54
CA VAL A 756 -17.80 -52.20 -63.71
C VAL A 756 -17.04 -50.85 -63.80
N THR A 757 -15.75 -50.89 -64.19
CA THR A 757 -14.76 -49.78 -64.27
C THR A 757 -14.35 -49.52 -65.75
N PRO A 758 -13.38 -48.60 -66.06
CA PRO A 758 -13.40 -47.20 -66.57
C PRO A 758 -13.20 -47.12 -68.13
N PRO A 759 -12.75 -46.03 -68.85
CA PRO A 759 -12.13 -44.74 -68.46
C PRO A 759 -12.48 -43.46 -69.28
N GLY A 760 -11.93 -42.32 -68.85
CA GLY A 760 -11.57 -41.20 -69.74
C GLY A 760 -12.01 -39.80 -69.27
N GLY A 761 -11.08 -38.85 -69.15
CA GLY A 761 -11.42 -37.42 -69.08
C GLY A 761 -10.44 -36.51 -68.34
N THR A 762 -9.26 -36.31 -68.93
CA THR A 762 -8.33 -35.15 -68.82
C THR A 762 -8.65 -34.02 -67.83
N GLY A 763 -7.81 -33.85 -66.80
CA GLY A 763 -7.72 -32.65 -65.98
C GLY A 763 -6.47 -31.82 -66.30
N ASN A 764 -6.62 -30.50 -66.36
CA ASN A 764 -5.56 -29.50 -66.17
C ASN A 764 -6.22 -28.13 -65.84
N PRO A 765 -5.50 -27.12 -65.28
CA PRO A 765 -5.42 -26.88 -63.84
C PRO A 765 -5.90 -25.46 -63.42
N PRO A 766 -6.21 -25.19 -62.14
CA PRO A 766 -6.32 -23.82 -61.65
C PRO A 766 -4.98 -23.31 -61.09
N GLU A 767 -4.59 -22.18 -61.66
CA GLU A 767 -3.61 -21.16 -61.31
C GLU A 767 -3.03 -21.13 -59.88
N THR A 768 -1.71 -21.03 -59.86
CA THR A 768 -0.86 -20.61 -58.74
C THR A 768 -1.21 -19.19 -58.27
N ARG A 769 -1.65 -19.04 -57.02
CA ARG A 769 -1.53 -17.77 -56.27
C ARG A 769 -0.33 -17.82 -55.33
N SER A 770 0.51 -16.81 -55.49
CA SER A 770 1.65 -16.46 -54.64
C SER A 770 1.22 -16.35 -53.16
N PRO A 771 2.00 -16.87 -52.19
CA PRO A 771 1.67 -16.71 -50.77
C PRO A 771 1.75 -15.23 -50.38
N ALA A 772 0.69 -14.77 -49.70
CA ALA A 772 0.61 -13.45 -49.10
C ALA A 772 1.74 -13.24 -48.07
N PRO A 773 2.21 -11.98 -47.86
CA PRO A 773 3.24 -11.70 -46.87
C PRO A 773 2.74 -12.08 -45.47
N ALA A 774 3.54 -12.81 -44.71
CA ALA A 774 3.26 -13.10 -43.32
C ALA A 774 3.06 -11.78 -42.53
N PRO A 775 2.06 -11.70 -41.63
CA PRO A 775 1.84 -10.49 -40.83
C PRO A 775 3.09 -10.15 -40.03
N ALA A 776 3.51 -8.88 -40.11
CA ALA A 776 4.66 -8.38 -39.35
C ALA A 776 4.39 -8.52 -37.85
N VAL A 777 5.19 -9.33 -37.16
CA VAL A 777 5.15 -9.44 -35.70
C VAL A 777 5.50 -8.07 -35.11
N LYS A 778 4.57 -7.47 -34.36
CA LYS A 778 4.79 -6.20 -33.67
C LYS A 778 5.86 -6.40 -32.59
N LYS A 779 7.02 -5.74 -32.74
CA LYS A 779 8.12 -5.80 -31.76
C LYS A 779 7.75 -5.04 -30.50
N VAL A 780 8.14 -5.56 -29.33
CA VAL A 780 7.89 -4.98 -28.01
C VAL A 780 9.15 -4.31 -27.43
N LYS A 781 9.01 -3.43 -26.44
CA LYS A 781 10.17 -2.89 -25.69
C LYS A 781 10.74 -3.96 -24.76
N ALA A 782 12.06 -3.97 -24.54
CA ALA A 782 12.70 -4.83 -23.54
C ALA A 782 12.43 -4.30 -22.11
N LYS A 783 12.42 -5.19 -21.10
CA LYS A 783 12.12 -4.83 -19.69
C LYS A 783 13.13 -3.85 -19.12
N SER A 784 14.43 -4.09 -19.36
CA SER A 784 15.49 -3.15 -18.97
C SER A 784 16.77 -3.41 -19.76
N VAL A 785 17.63 -2.40 -19.85
CA VAL A 785 18.96 -2.50 -20.45
C VAL A 785 19.99 -1.93 -19.47
N LYS A 786 20.71 -2.82 -18.77
CA LYS A 786 21.71 -2.45 -17.76
C LYS A 786 23.12 -2.67 -18.31
N ALA A 787 24.00 -1.69 -18.18
CA ALA A 787 25.39 -1.75 -18.60
C ALA A 787 26.32 -1.54 -17.39
N ALA A 788 27.21 -2.51 -17.12
CA ALA A 788 28.15 -2.47 -16.01
C ALA A 788 29.59 -2.71 -16.48
N VAL A 789 30.54 -1.88 -16.03
CA VAL A 789 31.97 -2.10 -16.30
C VAL A 789 32.47 -3.21 -15.37
N THR A 790 32.79 -4.38 -15.92
CA THR A 790 33.25 -5.55 -15.14
C THR A 790 34.76 -5.60 -14.98
N LYS A 791 35.51 -4.95 -15.87
CA LYS A 791 36.95 -4.73 -15.73
C LYS A 791 37.28 -3.34 -16.25
N LEU A 792 37.83 -2.49 -15.39
CA LEU A 792 38.22 -1.13 -15.77
C LEU A 792 39.37 -1.18 -16.80
N PRO A 793 39.25 -0.51 -17.96
CA PRO A 793 40.38 -0.33 -18.86
C PRO A 793 41.41 0.64 -18.24
N THR A 794 42.68 0.45 -18.59
CA THR A 794 43.79 1.35 -18.24
C THR A 794 44.49 1.86 -19.50
N SER A 795 45.50 2.72 -19.30
CA SER A 795 46.39 3.18 -20.38
C SER A 795 47.20 2.04 -21.00
N LYS A 796 47.41 0.94 -20.26
CA LYS A 796 48.26 -0.20 -20.63
C LYS A 796 47.49 -1.49 -20.94
N ALA A 797 46.28 -1.67 -20.42
CA ALA A 797 45.49 -2.88 -20.58
C ALA A 797 44.01 -2.59 -20.91
N GLY A 798 43.39 -3.49 -21.69
CA GLY A 798 41.96 -3.40 -22.02
C GLY A 798 41.05 -3.78 -20.83
N GLY A 799 39.79 -3.34 -20.92
CA GLY A 799 38.74 -3.60 -19.94
C GLY A 799 37.62 -4.49 -20.48
N SER A 800 36.51 -4.57 -19.75
CA SER A 800 35.28 -5.24 -20.21
C SER A 800 34.03 -4.57 -19.66
N LEU A 801 32.97 -4.58 -20.48
CA LEU A 801 31.64 -4.07 -20.13
C LEU A 801 30.62 -5.19 -20.36
N LYS A 802 29.86 -5.52 -19.32
CA LYS A 802 28.73 -6.45 -19.38
C LYS A 802 27.45 -5.67 -19.63
N LEU A 803 26.73 -6.03 -20.68
CA LEU A 803 25.40 -5.56 -20.98
C LEU A 803 24.41 -6.69 -20.68
N THR A 804 23.36 -6.36 -19.93
CA THR A 804 22.21 -7.23 -19.68
C THR A 804 20.97 -6.56 -20.26
N VAL A 805 20.27 -7.25 -21.15
CA VAL A 805 18.97 -6.86 -21.68
C VAL A 805 17.96 -7.84 -21.10
N ALA A 806 17.15 -7.37 -20.15
CA ALA A 806 16.11 -8.18 -19.54
C ALA A 806 14.91 -8.30 -20.50
N ALA A 807 14.54 -9.54 -20.80
CA ALA A 807 13.29 -9.85 -21.46
C ALA A 807 12.15 -9.89 -20.42
N PRO A 808 10.91 -9.48 -20.77
CA PRO A 808 9.74 -9.68 -19.92
C PRO A 808 9.59 -11.14 -19.48
N LYS A 809 9.11 -11.38 -18.25
CA LYS A 809 8.99 -12.74 -17.70
C LYS A 809 8.06 -13.59 -18.60
N GLY A 810 8.50 -14.79 -18.96
CA GLY A 810 7.77 -15.69 -19.88
C GLY A 810 8.07 -15.47 -21.38
N THR A 811 8.97 -14.55 -21.73
CA THR A 811 9.36 -14.31 -23.14
C THR A 811 10.76 -14.84 -23.46
N ALA A 812 11.02 -15.08 -24.75
CA ALA A 812 12.34 -15.51 -25.21
C ALA A 812 13.40 -14.42 -24.94
N ALA A 813 14.56 -14.83 -24.45
CA ALA A 813 15.64 -13.90 -24.11
C ALA A 813 16.15 -13.12 -25.33
N ALA A 814 16.46 -11.85 -25.12
CA ALA A 814 16.92 -10.93 -26.17
C ALA A 814 18.24 -11.39 -26.83
N THR A 815 18.32 -11.18 -28.14
CA THR A 815 19.49 -11.52 -28.97
C THR A 815 19.89 -10.35 -29.86
N GLY A 816 21.00 -10.47 -30.59
CA GLY A 816 21.36 -9.53 -31.65
C GLY A 816 22.60 -8.68 -31.37
N LYS A 817 22.89 -7.75 -32.28
CA LYS A 817 24.16 -7.01 -32.30
C LYS A 817 24.11 -5.78 -31.40
N VAL A 818 25.14 -5.63 -30.59
CA VAL A 818 25.36 -4.49 -29.70
C VAL A 818 26.58 -3.72 -30.18
N THR A 819 26.47 -2.40 -30.20
CA THR A 819 27.54 -1.47 -30.57
C THR A 819 27.80 -0.53 -29.39
N ILE A 820 29.05 -0.42 -28.95
CA ILE A 820 29.48 0.50 -27.90
C ILE A 820 30.41 1.53 -28.52
N THR A 821 30.05 2.80 -28.40
CA THR A 821 30.85 3.95 -28.84
C THR A 821 31.37 4.70 -27.62
N LEU A 822 32.68 4.68 -27.40
CA LEU A 822 33.39 5.37 -26.33
C LEU A 822 33.88 6.72 -26.86
N LYS A 823 33.50 7.82 -26.20
CA LYS A 823 33.91 9.18 -26.58
C LYS A 823 34.53 9.93 -25.40
N LYS A 824 35.66 10.59 -25.65
CA LYS A 824 36.30 11.56 -24.75
C LYS A 824 36.89 12.70 -25.58
N GLY A 825 36.29 13.89 -25.50
CA GLY A 825 36.62 15.01 -26.39
C GLY A 825 36.48 14.64 -27.88
N LYS A 826 37.53 14.87 -28.67
CA LYS A 826 37.59 14.48 -30.10
C LYS A 826 37.90 12.99 -30.33
N THR A 827 38.31 12.25 -29.29
CA THR A 827 38.70 10.83 -29.44
C THR A 827 37.49 9.92 -29.35
N THR A 828 37.28 9.08 -30.37
CA THR A 828 36.18 8.09 -30.42
C THR A 828 36.73 6.68 -30.68
N LYS A 829 36.23 5.69 -29.94
CA LYS A 829 36.52 4.26 -30.15
C LYS A 829 35.21 3.47 -30.21
N LYS A 830 35.11 2.50 -31.10
CA LYS A 830 33.90 1.69 -31.31
C LYS A 830 34.23 0.21 -31.14
N VAL A 831 33.42 -0.51 -30.37
CA VAL A 831 33.49 -1.96 -30.22
C VAL A 831 32.11 -2.57 -30.37
N THR A 832 32.04 -3.82 -30.82
CA THR A 832 30.77 -4.53 -30.99
C THR A 832 30.77 -5.86 -30.28
N GLY A 833 29.61 -6.31 -29.85
CA GLY A 833 29.39 -7.64 -29.30
C GLY A 833 28.05 -8.22 -29.75
N THR A 834 27.86 -9.51 -29.51
CA THR A 834 26.61 -10.21 -29.83
C THR A 834 25.92 -10.64 -28.53
N LEU A 835 24.72 -10.13 -28.32
CA LEU A 835 23.82 -10.49 -27.24
C LEU A 835 23.30 -11.92 -27.46
N LYS A 836 23.53 -12.78 -26.47
CA LYS A 836 23.00 -14.15 -26.45
C LYS A 836 22.34 -14.39 -25.09
N LYS A 837 21.11 -14.90 -25.09
CA LYS A 837 20.35 -15.13 -23.85
C LYS A 837 20.27 -13.89 -22.94
N GLY A 838 20.06 -12.71 -23.54
CA GLY A 838 19.92 -11.44 -22.80
C GLY A 838 21.21 -10.88 -22.21
N VAL A 839 22.39 -11.49 -22.45
CA VAL A 839 23.66 -11.00 -21.88
C VAL A 839 24.77 -10.97 -22.94
N VAL A 840 25.63 -9.95 -22.88
CA VAL A 840 26.92 -9.92 -23.60
C VAL A 840 27.97 -9.24 -22.75
N THR A 841 29.18 -9.79 -22.75
CA THR A 841 30.36 -9.11 -22.22
C THR A 841 31.25 -8.70 -23.38
N VAL A 842 31.45 -7.39 -23.56
CA VAL A 842 32.24 -6.82 -24.65
C VAL A 842 33.60 -6.38 -24.09
N LYS A 843 34.69 -6.81 -24.76
CA LYS A 843 36.04 -6.34 -24.42
C LYS A 843 36.21 -4.89 -24.86
N LEU A 844 36.64 -4.03 -23.94
CA LEU A 844 36.98 -2.64 -24.21
C LEU A 844 38.47 -2.54 -24.55
N PRO A 845 38.87 -1.64 -25.48
CA PRO A 845 40.28 -1.41 -25.80
C PRO A 845 40.99 -0.74 -24.61
N LYS A 846 42.33 -0.69 -24.66
CA LYS A 846 43.09 0.22 -23.79
C LYS A 846 42.68 1.67 -24.08
N LEU A 847 42.49 2.46 -23.03
CA LEU A 847 41.98 3.84 -23.11
C LEU A 847 42.93 4.79 -22.37
N PRO A 848 43.17 6.01 -22.90
CA PRO A 848 43.84 7.07 -22.15
C PRO A 848 43.13 7.43 -20.84
N LYS A 849 43.90 7.84 -19.81
CA LYS A 849 43.41 8.26 -18.48
C LYS A 849 42.29 9.30 -18.60
N GLY A 850 41.25 9.18 -17.78
CA GLY A 850 40.14 10.13 -17.67
C GLY A 850 38.76 9.49 -17.85
N THR A 851 37.71 10.31 -17.87
CA THR A 851 36.32 9.85 -17.96
C THR A 851 35.87 9.77 -19.42
N TRP A 852 35.34 8.62 -19.83
CA TRP A 852 34.82 8.36 -21.17
C TRP A 852 33.30 8.13 -21.11
N LYS A 853 32.55 8.75 -22.04
CA LYS A 853 31.13 8.47 -22.25
C LYS A 853 31.00 7.25 -23.16
N ALA A 854 30.37 6.18 -22.69
CA ALA A 854 30.06 4.99 -23.47
C ALA A 854 28.59 5.06 -23.92
N THR A 855 28.34 5.16 -25.21
CA THR A 855 27.01 5.05 -25.80
C THR A 855 26.82 3.63 -26.32
N ILE A 856 25.87 2.90 -25.74
CA ILE A 856 25.53 1.53 -26.11
C ILE A 856 24.27 1.55 -26.98
N ALA A 857 24.36 1.00 -28.18
CA ALA A 857 23.25 0.87 -29.12
C ALA A 857 23.03 -0.62 -29.44
N TRP A 858 21.86 -1.13 -29.11
CA TRP A 858 21.39 -2.45 -29.49
C TRP A 858 20.28 -2.29 -30.52
N ALA A 859 20.42 -2.95 -31.66
CA ALA A 859 19.49 -2.79 -32.79
C ALA A 859 18.13 -3.49 -32.58
N GLY A 860 17.93 -4.18 -31.45
CA GLY A 860 16.80 -5.06 -31.23
C GLY A 860 17.00 -6.42 -31.91
N ASP A 861 15.93 -7.21 -31.97
CA ASP A 861 15.86 -8.46 -32.73
C ASP A 861 14.48 -8.64 -33.37
N ALA A 862 14.10 -9.88 -33.73
CA ALA A 862 12.79 -10.16 -34.31
C ALA A 862 11.62 -9.87 -33.35
N ARG A 863 11.87 -9.80 -32.04
CA ARG A 863 10.87 -9.64 -30.97
C ARG A 863 10.96 -8.30 -30.25
N TYR A 864 12.15 -7.71 -30.18
CA TYR A 864 12.40 -6.49 -29.42
C TYR A 864 12.80 -5.29 -30.29
N LEU A 865 12.34 -4.11 -29.89
CA LEU A 865 12.73 -2.83 -30.49
C LEU A 865 14.20 -2.49 -30.18
N ALA A 866 14.79 -1.63 -31.01
CA ALA A 866 16.13 -1.10 -30.78
C ALA A 866 16.16 -0.23 -29.52
N VAL A 867 17.26 -0.31 -28.75
CA VAL A 867 17.47 0.46 -27.53
C VAL A 867 18.85 1.11 -27.54
N LYS A 868 18.91 2.36 -27.06
CA LYS A 868 20.15 3.11 -26.87
C LYS A 868 20.24 3.57 -25.42
N THR A 869 21.38 3.32 -24.77
CA THR A 869 21.66 3.75 -23.39
C THR A 869 23.08 4.30 -23.28
N THR A 870 23.40 4.97 -22.18
CA THR A 870 24.74 5.51 -21.91
C THR A 870 25.28 5.04 -20.57
N ALA A 871 26.59 4.83 -20.50
CA ALA A 871 27.31 4.52 -19.28
C ALA A 871 28.60 5.34 -19.18
N THR A 872 29.12 5.52 -17.97
CA THR A 872 30.39 6.22 -17.73
C THR A 872 31.52 5.23 -17.47
N VAL A 873 32.64 5.37 -18.18
CA VAL A 873 33.84 4.54 -18.00
C VAL A 873 34.97 5.43 -17.48
N LYS A 874 35.35 5.27 -16.21
CA LYS A 874 36.47 5.99 -15.57
C LYS A 874 37.77 5.22 -15.76
N VAL A 875 38.78 5.82 -16.41
CA VAL A 875 40.09 5.20 -16.62
C VAL A 875 41.09 5.78 -15.62
N LYS A 876 41.55 4.95 -14.68
CA LYS A 876 42.66 5.25 -13.75
C LYS A 876 43.99 4.76 -14.33
N LYS A 877 45.11 5.23 -13.76
CA LYS A 877 46.48 5.16 -14.32
C LYS A 877 46.83 3.79 -14.92
#